data_AF-A0A350V445-F1
#
_entry.id   AF-A0A350V445-F1
#
_cell.length_a   1.000
_cell.length_b   1.000
_cell.length_c   1.000
_cell.angle_alpha   90.00
_cell.angle_beta   90.00
_cell.angle_gamma   90.00
#
_symmetry.space_group_name_H-M   'P 1'
#
loop_
_entity.id
_entity.type
_entity.pdbx_description
1 polymer ?
#
loop_
_entity_poly.entity_id
_entity_poly.type
_entity_poly.pdbx_seq_one_letter_code
_entity_poly.pdbx_strand_id
1 'polypeptide(L)'
;MPKKLVYYFGGKKADGDAAMKPLLGGKGANLAEMVNLKLPVPPGFTITTEVCTHYYKNNRKYPKELKAQVRAALSRMEKEIGKKFGDKKDPLLVSVRSGARASMPGMMDTILNLGLNDETVHGLIEMTGNERFAYDSYRRFVQMYGDVVMELRPHDKDERDPFELIIETKKKSRGVKLDTDLTAEDLKELVYQFKMEIKNKLGREFPEDPMEQINGAVDAVFNSWMNERAIVYRKLNGIPESWGTAVNVQSMVFGNMGESSGTGVAFTRDPASGENVFYGEYLMNAQGEDVVAGTRTPLAISTLNEQNPVIYGQLEKVRKSLEKHYKDMMDIEFTIQDGKLYILQCRVGKRTGSAAVKIAVDMVRERLITDKEAVMRIEPDQLNQLLRPIFDNSEKEAAVKQGRLIAKGLNAGPGAATGRIYFNASDAEEAAHRREKVILVRIETSPEDIKGMNAAEGILTARGGMTSHAALVARQMGKVCVAGCGSLDIDYNIRELKVEDEERTIALKEGDWISIDGTTGEVFEGKIHTKESEILQVLLENSLKPEYSETYQIYDKVMHWADKYRTLKIRTNADQPDQCRNALAFGAQGIGLCRTEHMFFGGDRIDAVREMILSDTLEEREKALAKLFPFQKDDFYGIFKEMGDRPVTIRTLDPPLHEFLPHDEYEQKELAMKVGKTYDDIKAKVELLHEFNPMMGHRGCRLGIVYPEITAMQARAIFTAAAEVKKEGINVKPEVMIPLVGYARELDNQTRVVRKIANEVMEQFGVKFEYHVGTMIEVPRAALTADEVAQVAEFFSFGTNDLTQLTMGLSRDDSGTFLPFYVEKELIPGDPFISIDSAVAELVKIAVEKGRSVKPRLKVGICGEHGGDPRTIHFCHKAGLDYVSCSPFRLPIARLSAAQAHLMHDDVSAPVKKKTAVKKTSKTKSKKTAKKTIKSRRK
;
A
#
# COMPACT_ATOMS: atom_id res chain seq x y z
N MET A 1 5.36 15.74 30.39
CA MET A 1 4.55 16.61 29.51
C MET A 1 5.40 17.78 29.06
N PRO A 2 5.55 18.05 27.76
CA PRO A 2 6.19 19.26 27.31
C PRO A 2 5.39 20.50 27.76
N LYS A 3 6.08 21.62 27.92
CA LYS A 3 5.47 22.88 28.37
C LYS A 3 4.53 23.51 27.33
N LYS A 4 4.64 23.13 26.05
CA LYS A 4 3.89 23.72 24.94
C LYS A 4 3.05 22.65 24.22
N LEU A 5 1.73 22.78 24.33
CA LEU A 5 0.73 21.85 23.82
C LEU A 5 -0.06 22.43 22.62
N VAL A 6 0.04 23.75 22.42
CA VAL A 6 -0.64 24.49 21.35
C VAL A 6 0.40 25.27 20.54
N TYR A 7 0.33 25.13 19.21
CA TYR A 7 1.25 25.77 18.26
C TYR A 7 0.46 26.66 17.30
N TYR A 8 0.74 27.95 17.30
CA TYR A 8 0.04 28.92 16.46
C TYR A 8 0.60 28.96 15.03
N PHE A 9 -0.26 29.21 14.03
CA PHE A 9 0.12 29.52 12.65
C PHE A 9 -0.71 30.71 12.13
N GLY A 10 -0.07 31.75 11.61
CA GLY A 10 -0.73 32.97 11.15
C GLY A 10 0.29 34.10 10.94
N GLY A 11 -0.13 35.25 10.42
CA GLY A 11 0.63 36.50 10.51
C GLY A 11 2.00 36.46 9.83
N LYS A 12 2.14 35.64 8.79
CA LYS A 12 3.40 35.37 8.04
C LYS A 12 4.48 34.63 8.85
N LYS A 13 4.18 34.09 10.04
CA LYS A 13 5.10 33.28 10.84
C LYS A 13 4.37 32.25 11.71
N ALA A 14 4.72 30.98 11.57
CA ALA A 14 4.22 29.92 12.41
C ALA A 14 5.18 29.54 13.54
N ASP A 15 4.64 28.93 14.60
CA ASP A 15 5.38 28.38 15.72
C ASP A 15 6.03 27.01 15.41
N GLY A 16 5.60 26.36 14.33
CA GLY A 16 6.11 25.06 13.87
C GLY A 16 6.51 25.07 12.39
N ASP A 17 6.82 23.89 11.86
CA ASP A 17 7.27 23.67 10.48
C ASP A 17 6.93 22.24 9.99
N ALA A 18 7.25 21.93 8.73
CA ALA A 18 7.03 20.63 8.11
C ALA A 18 7.77 19.45 8.79
N ALA A 19 8.82 19.69 9.58
CA ALA A 19 9.57 18.62 10.28
C ALA A 19 8.84 18.14 11.53
N MET A 20 7.95 18.98 12.10
CA MET A 20 7.18 18.67 13.31
C MET A 20 5.95 17.77 13.07
N LYS A 21 5.88 17.04 11.95
CA LYS A 21 4.81 16.07 11.62
C LYS A 21 4.48 15.07 12.74
N PRO A 22 5.44 14.49 13.48
CA PRO A 22 5.11 13.59 14.59
C PRO A 22 4.32 14.26 15.72
N LEU A 23 4.46 15.58 15.90
CA LEU A 23 3.85 16.34 16.98
C LEU A 23 2.58 17.09 16.55
N LEU A 24 2.59 17.71 15.37
CA LEU A 24 1.50 18.54 14.83
C LEU A 24 0.58 17.78 13.88
N GLY A 25 0.89 16.51 13.60
CA GLY A 25 0.29 15.77 12.50
C GLY A 25 0.71 16.30 11.13
N GLY A 26 0.29 15.61 10.07
CA GLY A 26 0.57 16.01 8.69
C GLY A 26 -0.06 17.36 8.35
N LYS A 27 -1.32 17.58 8.74
CA LYS A 27 -2.07 18.81 8.43
C LYS A 27 -1.50 20.03 9.15
N GLY A 28 -1.29 19.94 10.46
CA GLY A 28 -0.77 21.05 11.26
C GLY A 28 0.65 21.45 10.87
N ALA A 29 1.52 20.48 10.59
CA ALA A 29 2.88 20.74 10.10
C ALA A 29 2.88 21.45 8.74
N ASN A 30 2.02 21.04 7.81
CA ASN A 30 1.92 21.67 6.50
C ASN A 30 1.27 23.06 6.57
N LEU A 31 0.27 23.28 7.43
CA LEU A 31 -0.30 24.62 7.71
C LEU A 31 0.77 25.59 8.19
N ALA A 32 1.59 25.16 9.14
CA ALA A 32 2.71 25.95 9.66
C ALA A 32 3.74 26.27 8.57
N GLU A 33 4.11 25.26 7.75
CA GLU A 33 5.05 25.44 6.64
C GLU A 33 4.51 26.42 5.59
N MET A 34 3.24 26.30 5.19
CA MET A 34 2.62 27.20 4.22
C MET A 34 2.63 28.66 4.70
N VAL A 35 2.38 28.92 5.99
CA VAL A 35 2.51 30.26 6.58
C VAL A 35 3.96 30.76 6.49
N ASN A 36 4.95 29.91 6.80
CA ASN A 36 6.37 30.26 6.71
C ASN A 36 6.82 30.53 5.26
N LEU A 37 6.17 29.89 4.28
CA LEU A 37 6.30 30.15 2.85
C LEU A 37 5.54 31.40 2.37
N LYS A 38 4.86 32.11 3.27
CA LYS A 38 4.08 33.32 3.00
C LYS A 38 2.90 33.08 2.06
N LEU A 39 2.35 31.86 2.05
CA LEU A 39 1.09 31.56 1.37
C LEU A 39 -0.09 32.14 2.15
N PRO A 40 -1.22 32.46 1.49
CA PRO A 40 -2.38 33.05 2.14
C PRO A 40 -3.16 32.01 2.93
N VAL A 41 -2.64 31.61 4.09
CA VAL A 41 -3.28 30.63 4.97
C VAL A 41 -4.09 31.36 6.03
N PRO A 42 -5.37 30.97 6.27
CA PRO A 42 -6.15 31.53 7.37
C PRO A 42 -5.49 31.20 8.72
N PRO A 43 -5.37 32.16 9.65
CA PRO A 43 -4.71 31.95 10.93
C PRO A 43 -5.43 30.92 11.82
N GLY A 44 -4.68 30.30 12.71
CA GLY A 44 -5.16 29.23 13.58
C GLY A 44 -4.09 28.68 14.51
N PHE A 45 -4.38 27.52 15.09
CA PHE A 45 -3.45 26.79 15.94
C PHE A 45 -3.69 25.29 15.90
N THR A 46 -2.64 24.53 16.22
CA THR A 46 -2.67 23.07 16.32
C THR A 46 -2.47 22.62 17.78
N ILE A 47 -3.35 21.76 18.27
CA ILE A 47 -3.20 21.00 19.51
C ILE A 47 -2.47 19.70 19.18
N THR A 48 -1.37 19.44 19.87
CA THR A 48 -0.43 18.36 19.51
C THR A 48 -0.98 16.94 19.70
N THR A 49 -0.45 15.96 18.96
CA THR A 49 -0.73 14.52 19.09
C THR A 49 -0.50 14.00 20.52
N GLU A 50 0.48 14.53 21.25
CA GLU A 50 0.76 14.14 22.63
C GLU A 50 -0.40 14.42 23.60
N VAL A 51 -1.25 15.40 23.29
CA VAL A 51 -2.48 15.68 24.07
C VAL A 51 -3.47 14.54 23.87
N CYS A 52 -3.62 14.03 22.64
CA CYS A 52 -4.44 12.84 22.35
C CYS A 52 -3.92 11.62 23.13
N THR A 53 -2.61 11.36 23.08
CA THR A 53 -1.99 10.27 23.84
C THR A 53 -2.24 10.40 25.34
N HIS A 54 -2.14 11.61 25.89
CA HIS A 54 -2.43 11.84 27.31
C HIS A 54 -3.90 11.66 27.65
N TYR A 55 -4.80 12.18 26.80
CA TYR A 55 -6.25 12.05 26.95
C TYR A 55 -6.62 10.57 27.13
N TYR A 56 -6.15 9.68 26.26
CA TYR A 56 -6.40 8.25 26.41
C TYR A 56 -5.71 7.62 27.64
N LYS A 57 -4.47 8.00 27.96
CA LYS A 57 -3.76 7.49 29.15
C LYS A 57 -4.34 7.93 30.48
N ASN A 58 -5.18 8.97 30.52
CA ASN A 58 -5.68 9.59 31.76
C ASN A 58 -7.22 9.55 31.85
N ASN A 59 -7.84 8.48 31.36
CA ASN A 59 -9.30 8.29 31.37
C ASN A 59 -10.05 9.45 30.70
N ARG A 60 -9.60 9.84 29.49
CA ARG A 60 -10.21 10.89 28.67
C ARG A 60 -10.22 12.26 29.36
N LYS A 61 -9.11 12.60 30.04
CA LYS A 61 -8.93 13.90 30.71
C LYS A 61 -7.79 14.71 30.10
N TYR A 62 -7.99 16.02 30.03
CA TYR A 62 -7.02 16.95 29.50
C TYR A 62 -5.90 17.32 30.49
N PRO A 63 -4.70 17.67 29.99
CA PRO A 63 -3.70 18.37 30.77
C PRO A 63 -4.27 19.70 31.29
N LYS A 64 -3.96 20.07 32.53
CA LYS A 64 -4.53 21.27 33.18
C LYS A 64 -4.19 22.56 32.42
N GLU A 65 -3.04 22.58 31.76
CA GLU A 65 -2.50 23.73 31.04
C GLU A 65 -3.18 23.96 29.68
N LEU A 66 -3.84 22.94 29.11
CA LEU A 66 -4.39 23.00 27.75
C LEU A 66 -5.40 24.14 27.58
N LYS A 67 -6.35 24.26 28.52
CA LYS A 67 -7.42 25.27 28.47
C LYS A 67 -6.87 26.70 28.41
N ALA A 68 -5.80 26.97 29.17
CA ALA A 68 -5.15 28.28 29.17
C ALA A 68 -4.42 28.56 27.84
N GLN A 69 -3.74 27.55 27.28
CA GLN A 69 -3.03 27.69 26.01
C GLN A 69 -3.98 27.86 24.82
N VAL A 70 -5.10 27.14 24.78
CA VAL A 70 -6.14 27.30 23.74
C VAL A 70 -6.71 28.72 23.78
N ARG A 71 -7.07 29.23 24.97
CA ARG A 71 -7.55 30.63 25.12
C ARG A 71 -6.52 31.66 24.67
N ALA A 72 -5.25 31.46 25.00
CA ALA A 72 -4.18 32.36 24.56
C ALA A 72 -4.01 32.36 23.02
N ALA A 73 -4.13 31.19 22.39
CA ALA A 73 -4.07 31.06 20.93
C ALA A 73 -5.30 31.69 20.24
N LEU A 74 -6.51 31.48 20.78
CA LEU A 74 -7.73 32.16 20.32
C LEU A 74 -7.58 33.68 20.42
N SER A 75 -7.14 34.21 21.57
CA SER A 75 -6.95 35.66 21.73
C SER A 75 -5.92 36.24 20.77
N ARG A 76 -4.88 35.47 20.41
CA ARG A 76 -3.93 35.87 19.36
C ARG A 76 -4.60 35.92 17.98
N MET A 77 -5.44 34.94 17.66
CA MET A 77 -6.22 34.89 16.42
C MET A 77 -7.21 36.05 16.32
N GLU A 78 -7.94 36.36 17.40
CA GLU A 78 -8.84 37.50 17.47
C GLU A 78 -8.14 38.82 17.15
N LYS A 79 -6.96 39.05 17.75
CA LYS A 79 -6.14 40.25 17.48
C LYS A 79 -5.65 40.35 16.04
N GLU A 80 -5.35 39.21 15.41
CA GLU A 80 -4.82 39.18 14.05
C GLU A 80 -5.92 39.42 13.00
N ILE A 81 -7.10 38.82 13.20
CA ILE A 81 -8.24 38.94 12.28
C ILE A 81 -9.01 40.24 12.52
N GLY A 82 -9.02 40.75 13.76
CA GLY A 82 -9.83 41.90 14.18
C GLY A 82 -11.26 41.53 14.60
N LYS A 83 -11.56 40.24 14.76
CA LYS A 83 -12.87 39.69 15.16
C LYS A 83 -12.80 39.03 16.53
N LYS A 84 -13.95 38.84 17.18
CA LYS A 84 -14.02 38.18 18.51
C LYS A 84 -14.83 36.90 18.46
N PHE A 85 -14.33 35.85 19.13
CA PHE A 85 -14.99 34.55 19.19
C PHE A 85 -16.23 34.63 20.10
N GLY A 86 -17.41 34.36 19.52
CA GLY A 86 -18.69 34.51 20.21
C GLY A 86 -19.26 35.93 20.29
N ASP A 87 -18.73 36.88 19.52
CA ASP A 87 -19.27 38.24 19.46
C ASP A 87 -20.56 38.30 18.65
N LYS A 88 -21.57 39.01 19.17
CA LYS A 88 -22.92 39.08 18.56
C LYS A 88 -22.97 39.91 17.28
N LYS A 89 -21.98 40.78 17.02
CA LYS A 89 -21.97 41.70 15.87
C LYS A 89 -20.93 41.30 14.82
N ASP A 90 -19.72 40.97 15.26
CA ASP A 90 -18.63 40.55 14.35
C ASP A 90 -18.02 39.23 14.81
N PRO A 91 -18.75 38.10 14.62
CA PRO A 91 -18.33 36.80 15.11
C PRO A 91 -17.11 36.29 14.34
N LEU A 92 -16.09 35.86 15.10
CA LEU A 92 -15.06 34.95 14.61
C LEU A 92 -15.64 33.52 14.61
N LEU A 93 -15.70 32.90 13.44
CA LEU A 93 -16.03 31.48 13.30
C LEU A 93 -14.76 30.67 13.01
N VAL A 94 -14.73 29.42 13.46
CA VAL A 94 -13.58 28.51 13.28
C VAL A 94 -14.00 27.17 12.69
N SER A 95 -13.06 26.50 12.03
CA SER A 95 -13.14 25.08 11.71
C SER A 95 -12.25 24.28 12.65
N VAL A 96 -12.70 23.07 13.00
CA VAL A 96 -11.95 22.11 13.79
C VAL A 96 -11.71 20.88 12.93
N ARG A 97 -10.43 20.60 12.66
CA ARG A 97 -10.00 19.55 11.72
C ARG A 97 -9.00 18.62 12.38
N SER A 98 -9.27 17.34 12.33
CA SER A 98 -8.32 16.29 12.71
C SER A 98 -7.06 16.29 11.83
N GLY A 99 -5.95 15.77 12.37
CA GLY A 99 -4.70 15.65 11.63
C GLY A 99 -3.73 14.70 12.30
N ALA A 100 -3.73 13.43 11.90
CA ALA A 100 -2.74 12.45 12.37
C ALA A 100 -1.40 12.62 11.65
N ARG A 101 -0.36 11.92 12.13
CA ARG A 101 0.97 11.91 11.49
C ARG A 101 0.92 11.36 10.06
N ALA A 102 0.19 10.26 9.88
CA ALA A 102 -0.16 9.72 8.57
C ALA A 102 -1.48 10.33 8.07
N SER A 103 -1.58 10.52 6.76
CA SER A 103 -2.84 10.95 6.14
C SER A 103 -3.85 9.81 6.19
N MET A 104 -5.05 10.09 6.72
CA MET A 104 -6.18 9.16 6.76
C MET A 104 -7.40 9.84 6.11
N PRO A 105 -7.45 9.95 4.76
CA PRO A 105 -8.49 10.68 4.05
C PRO A 105 -9.87 10.05 4.31
N GLY A 106 -10.89 10.87 4.57
CA GLY A 106 -12.26 10.42 4.82
C GLY A 106 -12.50 9.77 6.19
N MET A 107 -11.46 9.42 6.95
CA MET A 107 -11.64 8.58 8.15
C MET A 107 -11.98 9.35 9.43
N MET A 108 -11.66 10.65 9.47
CA MET A 108 -11.80 11.49 10.66
C MET A 108 -12.62 12.73 10.35
N ASP A 109 -13.43 13.12 11.32
CA ASP A 109 -14.44 14.15 11.13
C ASP A 109 -13.84 15.56 11.10
N THR A 110 -14.54 16.47 10.43
CA THR A 110 -14.25 17.91 10.35
C THR A 110 -15.51 18.66 10.74
N ILE A 111 -15.38 19.72 11.53
CA ILE A 111 -16.49 20.58 11.93
C ILE A 111 -16.22 21.98 11.39
N LEU A 112 -17.17 22.52 10.62
CA LEU A 112 -17.10 23.88 10.06
C LEU A 112 -18.02 24.82 10.82
N ASN A 113 -17.85 26.12 10.63
CA ASN A 113 -18.73 27.18 11.15
C ASN A 113 -18.89 27.21 12.68
N LEU A 114 -17.95 26.63 13.43
CA LEU A 114 -18.00 26.57 14.89
C LEU A 114 -17.89 27.98 15.49
N GLY A 115 -18.79 28.27 16.43
CA GLY A 115 -19.00 29.59 17.02
C GLY A 115 -20.36 30.18 16.68
N LEU A 116 -21.11 29.57 15.75
CA LEU A 116 -22.50 29.93 15.47
C LEU A 116 -23.42 29.50 16.62
N ASN A 117 -24.35 30.39 16.94
CA ASN A 117 -25.40 30.23 17.94
C ASN A 117 -26.53 31.23 17.60
N ASP A 118 -27.60 31.25 18.40
CA ASP A 118 -28.78 32.06 18.08
C ASP A 118 -28.51 33.58 18.11
N GLU A 119 -27.41 34.02 18.72
CA GLU A 119 -27.02 35.43 18.78
C GLU A 119 -26.02 35.83 17.69
N THR A 120 -25.01 35.00 17.46
CA THR A 120 -23.92 35.25 16.51
C THR A 120 -24.35 35.11 15.06
N VAL A 121 -25.41 34.33 14.78
CA VAL A 121 -26.00 34.27 13.43
C VAL A 121 -26.45 35.65 12.96
N HIS A 122 -26.99 36.49 13.85
CA HIS A 122 -27.40 37.85 13.52
C HIS A 122 -26.21 38.74 13.13
N GLY A 123 -25.08 38.63 13.83
CA GLY A 123 -23.85 39.29 13.43
C GLY A 123 -23.39 38.84 12.04
N LEU A 124 -23.44 37.54 11.75
CA LEU A 124 -23.09 37.02 10.42
C LEU A 124 -24.03 37.56 9.32
N ILE A 125 -25.33 37.72 9.61
CA ILE A 125 -26.31 38.33 8.70
C ILE A 125 -25.92 39.79 8.42
N GLU A 126 -25.67 40.59 9.46
CA GLU A 126 -25.28 41.99 9.32
C GLU A 126 -23.99 42.16 8.51
N MET A 127 -23.00 41.30 8.75
CA MET A 127 -21.71 41.34 8.07
C MET A 127 -21.77 41.01 6.60
N THR A 128 -22.62 40.05 6.22
CA THR A 128 -22.66 39.51 4.86
C THR A 128 -23.79 40.11 4.02
N GLY A 129 -24.79 40.74 4.65
CA GLY A 129 -26.01 41.17 3.99
C GLY A 129 -26.81 40.01 3.38
N ASN A 130 -26.53 38.77 3.79
CA ASN A 130 -27.06 37.57 3.17
C ASN A 130 -27.63 36.63 4.24
N GLU A 131 -28.90 36.84 4.57
CA GLU A 131 -29.59 36.09 5.61
C GLU A 131 -29.66 34.59 5.30
N ARG A 132 -29.89 34.24 4.03
CA ARG A 132 -29.90 32.85 3.57
C ARG A 132 -28.58 32.15 3.87
N PHE A 133 -27.45 32.78 3.53
CA PHE A 133 -26.11 32.22 3.77
C PHE A 133 -25.85 31.97 5.26
N ALA A 134 -26.24 32.92 6.13
CA ALA A 134 -26.02 32.78 7.56
C ALA A 134 -26.79 31.58 8.15
N TYR A 135 -28.07 31.43 7.80
CA TYR A 135 -28.87 30.28 8.26
C TYR A 135 -28.49 28.97 7.57
N ASP A 136 -28.02 28.98 6.31
CA ASP A 136 -27.47 27.79 5.66
C ASP A 136 -26.20 27.31 6.37
N SER A 137 -25.31 28.25 6.72
CA SER A 137 -24.10 27.95 7.49
C SER A 137 -24.45 27.42 8.89
N TYR A 138 -25.51 27.96 9.50
CA TYR A 138 -25.96 27.55 10.82
C TYR A 138 -26.63 26.18 10.84
N ARG A 139 -27.53 25.87 9.90
CA ARG A 139 -28.14 24.53 9.81
C ARG A 139 -27.10 23.46 9.53
N ARG A 140 -26.11 23.73 8.66
CA ARG A 140 -24.96 22.84 8.44
C ARG A 140 -24.16 22.65 9.72
N PHE A 141 -23.88 23.72 10.47
CA PHE A 141 -23.18 23.61 11.76
C PHE A 141 -23.94 22.73 12.75
N VAL A 142 -25.26 22.93 12.90
CA VAL A 142 -26.09 22.14 13.82
C VAL A 142 -26.12 20.67 13.41
N GLN A 143 -26.26 20.37 12.11
CA GLN A 143 -26.20 19.02 11.57
C GLN A 143 -24.83 18.37 11.84
N MET A 144 -23.74 19.01 11.41
CA MET A 144 -22.38 18.49 11.57
C MET A 144 -21.99 18.29 13.03
N TYR A 145 -22.33 19.25 13.90
CA TYR A 145 -22.03 19.15 15.33
C TYR A 145 -22.92 18.11 16.01
N GLY A 146 -24.20 18.03 15.62
CA GLY A 146 -25.16 17.04 16.10
C GLY A 146 -24.72 15.60 15.77
N ASP A 147 -24.31 15.35 14.53
CA ASP A 147 -23.76 14.07 14.09
C ASP A 147 -22.42 13.78 14.78
N VAL A 148 -21.41 14.63 14.56
CA VAL A 148 -20.02 14.32 14.92
C VAL A 148 -19.76 14.39 16.42
N VAL A 149 -20.29 15.42 17.10
CA VAL A 149 -19.96 15.71 18.51
C VAL A 149 -21.02 15.16 19.46
N MET A 150 -22.28 15.25 19.07
CA MET A 150 -23.40 14.77 19.90
C MET A 150 -23.79 13.32 19.58
N GLU A 151 -23.20 12.72 18.54
CA GLU A 151 -23.42 11.32 18.11
C GLU A 151 -24.86 11.03 17.67
N LEU A 152 -25.58 12.04 17.15
CA LEU A 152 -26.91 11.86 16.56
C LEU A 152 -26.81 11.43 15.09
N ARG A 153 -26.66 10.14 14.85
CA ARG A 153 -26.50 9.55 13.52
C ARG A 153 -27.16 8.17 13.43
N PRO A 154 -27.35 7.59 12.22
CA PRO A 154 -27.85 6.23 12.07
C PRO A 154 -26.97 5.23 12.84
N HIS A 155 -27.60 4.32 13.60
CA HIS A 155 -26.89 3.25 14.31
C HIS A 155 -26.94 1.92 13.56
N ASP A 156 -27.93 1.73 12.70
CA ASP A 156 -28.12 0.55 11.88
C ASP A 156 -28.24 0.90 10.38
N LYS A 157 -27.89 -0.07 9.53
CA LYS A 157 -27.88 0.07 8.06
C LYS A 157 -29.24 0.42 7.43
N ASP A 158 -30.33 0.17 8.16
CA ASP A 158 -31.70 0.42 7.71
C ASP A 158 -32.24 1.77 8.21
N GLU A 159 -31.49 2.46 9.09
CA GLU A 159 -31.85 3.78 9.60
C GLU A 159 -31.37 4.89 8.66
N ARG A 160 -32.25 5.86 8.39
CA ARG A 160 -31.89 7.06 7.65
C ARG A 160 -31.34 8.11 8.59
N ASP A 161 -30.43 8.94 8.08
CA ASP A 161 -29.92 10.09 8.81
C ASP A 161 -31.09 10.99 9.27
N PRO A 162 -31.18 11.31 10.57
CA PRO A 162 -32.30 12.06 11.12
C PRO A 162 -32.37 13.49 10.56
N PHE A 163 -31.23 14.12 10.29
CA PHE A 163 -31.18 15.46 9.69
C PHE A 163 -31.57 15.42 8.21
N GLU A 164 -31.12 14.41 7.47
CA GLU A 164 -31.49 14.22 6.07
C GLU A 164 -32.99 13.96 5.91
N LEU A 165 -33.60 13.20 6.82
CA LEU A 165 -35.04 12.98 6.82
C LEU A 165 -35.82 14.30 6.98
N ILE A 166 -35.34 15.18 7.87
CA ILE A 166 -35.96 16.48 8.13
C ILE A 166 -35.83 17.40 6.91
N ILE A 167 -34.64 17.52 6.31
CA ILE A 167 -34.44 18.40 5.14
C ILE A 167 -35.18 17.87 3.90
N GLU A 168 -35.21 16.56 3.65
CA GLU A 168 -35.99 15.96 2.57
C GLU A 168 -37.49 16.21 2.74
N THR A 169 -37.99 16.09 3.98
CA THR A 169 -39.38 16.41 4.29
C THR A 169 -39.67 17.89 4.01
N LYS A 170 -38.76 18.80 4.41
CA LYS A 170 -38.89 20.23 4.13
C LYS A 170 -38.90 20.53 2.62
N LYS A 171 -37.97 19.95 1.86
CA LYS A 171 -37.90 20.09 0.39
C LYS A 171 -39.19 19.61 -0.28
N LYS A 172 -39.70 18.44 0.10
CA LYS A 172 -40.98 17.93 -0.39
C LYS A 172 -42.15 18.86 -0.05
N SER A 173 -42.20 19.39 1.17
CA SER A 173 -43.26 20.32 1.57
C SER A 173 -43.24 21.65 0.82
N ARG A 174 -42.08 22.03 0.26
CA ARG A 174 -41.90 23.24 -0.55
C ARG A 174 -41.89 22.98 -2.06
N GLY A 175 -41.99 21.72 -2.50
CA GLY A 175 -41.95 21.37 -3.91
C GLY A 175 -40.61 21.65 -4.61
N VAL A 176 -39.52 21.75 -3.84
CA VAL A 176 -38.17 22.00 -4.37
C VAL A 176 -37.34 20.71 -4.40
N LYS A 177 -36.34 20.65 -5.29
CA LYS A 177 -35.46 19.49 -5.42
C LYS A 177 -34.07 19.72 -4.84
N LEU A 178 -33.56 20.95 -4.89
CA LEU A 178 -32.21 21.29 -4.42
C LEU A 178 -32.28 22.07 -3.10
N ASP A 179 -31.29 21.87 -2.23
CA ASP A 179 -31.11 22.64 -0.99
C ASP A 179 -30.91 24.15 -1.28
N THR A 180 -30.38 24.48 -2.46
CA THR A 180 -30.16 25.86 -2.90
C THR A 180 -31.46 26.64 -3.03
N ASP A 181 -32.56 25.94 -3.30
CA ASP A 181 -33.87 26.53 -3.58
C ASP A 181 -34.65 26.83 -2.28
N LEU A 182 -34.13 26.40 -1.12
CA LEU A 182 -34.70 26.74 0.18
C LEU A 182 -34.44 28.22 0.52
N THR A 183 -35.49 28.88 1.01
CA THR A 183 -35.44 30.29 1.40
C THR A 183 -34.77 30.47 2.76
N ALA A 184 -34.41 31.71 3.11
CA ALA A 184 -33.85 32.02 4.43
C ALA A 184 -34.79 31.60 5.58
N GLU A 185 -36.11 31.78 5.41
CA GLU A 185 -37.10 31.39 6.41
C GLU A 185 -37.18 29.86 6.57
N ASP A 186 -37.10 29.12 5.46
CA ASP A 186 -37.08 27.65 5.51
C ASP A 186 -35.82 27.13 6.23
N LEU A 187 -34.66 27.76 5.98
CA LEU A 187 -33.40 27.40 6.64
C LEU A 187 -33.42 27.73 8.14
N LYS A 188 -34.02 28.87 8.52
CA LYS A 188 -34.23 29.23 9.92
C LYS A 188 -35.14 28.22 10.63
N GLU A 189 -36.20 27.77 9.97
CA GLU A 189 -37.07 26.71 10.49
C GLU A 189 -36.32 25.38 10.62
N LEU A 190 -35.46 25.04 9.64
CA LEU A 190 -34.62 23.84 9.70
C LEU A 190 -33.64 23.85 10.88
N VAL A 191 -32.99 25.00 11.17
CA VAL A 191 -32.14 25.13 12.37
C VAL A 191 -32.93 24.76 13.63
N TYR A 192 -34.14 25.31 13.78
CA TYR A 192 -34.99 25.00 14.91
C TYR A 192 -35.38 23.51 14.96
N GLN A 193 -35.78 22.93 13.83
CA GLN A 193 -36.15 21.51 13.74
C GLN A 193 -34.97 20.60 14.07
N PHE A 194 -33.76 20.90 13.60
CA PHE A 194 -32.54 20.15 13.91
C PHE A 194 -32.20 20.20 15.41
N LYS A 195 -32.24 21.39 16.03
CA LYS A 195 -32.05 21.53 17.48
C LYS A 195 -33.10 20.77 18.29
N MET A 196 -34.35 20.80 17.84
CA MET A 196 -35.42 20.05 18.49
C MET A 196 -35.23 18.55 18.35
N GLU A 197 -34.78 18.06 17.20
CA GLU A 197 -34.49 16.63 17.01
C GLU A 197 -33.35 16.18 17.95
N ILE A 198 -32.29 16.98 18.07
CA ILE A 198 -31.22 16.77 19.06
C ILE A 198 -31.78 16.67 20.48
N LYS A 199 -32.64 17.61 20.87
CA LYS A 199 -33.29 17.60 22.19
C LYS A 199 -34.18 16.39 22.41
N ASN A 200 -34.98 16.02 21.41
CA ASN A 200 -35.93 14.92 21.50
C ASN A 200 -35.23 13.55 21.57
N LYS A 201 -34.19 13.35 20.76
CA LYS A 201 -33.47 12.07 20.66
C LYS A 201 -32.43 11.87 21.74
N LEU A 202 -31.68 12.93 22.09
CA LEU A 202 -30.56 12.83 23.05
C LEU A 202 -30.91 13.37 24.45
N GLY A 203 -32.03 14.07 24.61
CA GLY A 203 -32.40 14.71 25.87
C GLY A 203 -31.49 15.89 26.27
N ARG A 204 -30.68 16.40 25.34
CA ARG A 204 -29.70 17.48 25.57
C ARG A 204 -29.95 18.62 24.59
N GLU A 205 -29.71 19.84 25.04
CA GLU A 205 -29.81 21.03 24.18
C GLU A 205 -28.53 21.24 23.37
N PHE A 206 -28.67 21.91 22.23
CA PHE A 206 -27.54 22.32 21.41
C PHE A 206 -26.69 23.35 22.18
N PRO A 207 -25.35 23.23 22.21
CA PRO A 207 -24.51 24.14 22.99
C PRO A 207 -24.47 25.54 22.36
N GLU A 208 -24.96 26.54 23.08
CA GLU A 208 -24.93 27.94 22.65
C GLU A 208 -23.60 28.65 23.01
N ASP A 209 -22.83 28.16 24.00
CA ASP A 209 -21.51 28.73 24.35
C ASP A 209 -20.45 28.27 23.33
N PRO A 210 -19.83 29.20 22.56
CA PRO A 210 -18.78 28.86 21.60
C PRO A 210 -17.57 28.15 22.23
N MET A 211 -17.26 28.43 23.50
CA MET A 211 -16.16 27.74 24.18
C MET A 211 -16.51 26.30 24.55
N GLU A 212 -17.78 26.00 24.85
CA GLU A 212 -18.25 24.62 25.02
C GLU A 212 -18.21 23.87 23.69
N GLN A 213 -18.61 24.54 22.60
CA GLN A 213 -18.53 23.98 21.25
C GLN A 213 -17.08 23.58 20.89
N ILE A 214 -16.08 24.42 21.16
CA ILE A 214 -14.66 24.06 20.93
C ILE A 214 -14.26 22.82 21.74
N ASN A 215 -14.63 22.76 23.01
CA ASN A 215 -14.24 21.61 23.86
C ASN A 215 -14.87 20.32 23.33
N GLY A 216 -16.16 20.35 22.99
CA GLY A 216 -16.85 19.20 22.41
C GLY A 216 -16.24 18.76 21.08
N ALA A 217 -15.88 19.70 20.21
CA ALA A 217 -15.23 19.41 18.95
C ALA A 217 -13.83 18.76 19.13
N VAL A 218 -13.05 19.23 20.12
CA VAL A 218 -11.75 18.62 20.46
C VAL A 218 -11.93 17.21 21.03
N ASP A 219 -12.93 17.00 21.90
CA ASP A 219 -13.29 15.68 22.44
C ASP A 219 -13.66 14.72 21.30
N ALA A 220 -14.52 15.15 20.37
CA ALA A 220 -14.95 14.36 19.22
C ALA A 220 -13.78 13.95 18.31
N VAL A 221 -12.87 14.89 18.00
CA VAL A 221 -11.68 14.56 17.20
C VAL A 221 -10.79 13.53 17.90
N PHE A 222 -10.56 13.66 19.20
CA PHE A 222 -9.78 12.65 19.92
C PHE A 222 -10.51 11.31 19.96
N ASN A 223 -11.81 11.28 20.25
CA ASN A 223 -12.62 10.07 20.25
C ASN A 223 -12.62 9.37 18.88
N SER A 224 -12.65 10.13 17.78
CA SER A 224 -12.62 9.60 16.41
C SER A 224 -11.39 8.75 16.11
N TRP A 225 -10.28 8.94 16.85
CA TRP A 225 -9.10 8.10 16.74
C TRP A 225 -9.38 6.64 17.12
N MET A 226 -10.30 6.37 18.03
CA MET A 226 -10.64 5.01 18.47
C MET A 226 -11.96 4.50 17.89
N ASN A 227 -12.50 5.16 16.87
CA ASN A 227 -13.67 4.63 16.15
C ASN A 227 -13.28 3.42 15.30
N GLU A 228 -14.23 2.51 15.10
CA GLU A 228 -14.01 1.23 14.41
C GLU A 228 -13.42 1.42 13.01
N ARG A 229 -13.96 2.34 12.21
CA ARG A 229 -13.43 2.68 10.88
C ARG A 229 -11.97 3.13 10.92
N ALA A 230 -11.58 3.94 11.90
CA ALA A 230 -10.21 4.44 12.04
C ALA A 230 -9.26 3.31 12.47
N ILE A 231 -9.71 2.41 13.36
CA ILE A 231 -8.97 1.21 13.77
C ILE A 231 -8.73 0.30 12.55
N VAL A 232 -9.78 0.00 11.77
CA VAL A 232 -9.68 -0.85 10.56
C VAL A 232 -8.71 -0.23 9.55
N TYR A 233 -8.83 1.06 9.25
CA TYR A 233 -7.92 1.74 8.33
C TYR A 233 -6.47 1.71 8.81
N ARG A 234 -6.24 1.95 10.11
CA ARG A 234 -4.92 1.90 10.70
C ARG A 234 -4.28 0.53 10.55
N LYS A 235 -5.05 -0.53 10.80
CA LYS A 235 -4.59 -1.92 10.62
C LYS A 235 -4.21 -2.20 9.17
N LEU A 236 -5.08 -1.87 8.22
CA LEU A 236 -4.82 -2.06 6.78
C LEU A 236 -3.59 -1.31 6.27
N ASN A 237 -3.25 -0.17 6.90
CA ASN A 237 -2.13 0.68 6.48
C ASN A 237 -0.91 0.60 7.43
N GLY A 238 -0.91 -0.29 8.42
CA GLY A 238 0.18 -0.42 9.41
C GLY A 238 0.45 0.85 10.22
N ILE A 239 -0.57 1.63 10.54
CA ILE A 239 -0.46 2.87 11.34
C ILE A 239 -0.67 2.53 12.82
N PRO A 240 0.32 2.76 13.71
CA PRO A 240 0.20 2.42 15.12
C PRO A 240 -0.86 3.27 15.86
N GLU A 241 -1.63 2.65 16.76
CA GLU A 241 -2.56 3.35 17.67
C GLU A 241 -1.84 4.42 18.49
N SER A 242 -0.61 4.14 18.92
CA SER A 242 0.19 4.99 19.81
C SER A 242 0.52 6.38 19.26
N TRP A 243 0.33 6.62 17.96
CA TRP A 243 0.64 7.91 17.33
C TRP A 243 -0.35 9.02 17.70
N GLY A 244 -1.62 8.69 17.97
CA GLY A 244 -2.68 9.66 18.21
C GLY A 244 -2.94 10.60 17.02
N THR A 245 -3.83 11.57 17.24
CA THR A 245 -4.18 12.60 16.25
C THR A 245 -4.03 14.01 16.83
N ALA A 246 -3.67 14.98 15.99
CA ALA A 246 -3.66 16.40 16.34
C ALA A 246 -5.00 17.06 16.00
N VAL A 247 -5.28 18.21 16.61
CA VAL A 247 -6.48 19.01 16.32
C VAL A 247 -6.06 20.37 15.79
N ASN A 248 -6.53 20.72 14.60
CA ASN A 248 -6.26 22.02 13.98
C ASN A 248 -7.51 22.89 14.10
N VAL A 249 -7.39 24.00 14.80
CA VAL A 249 -8.43 25.02 14.92
C VAL A 249 -8.02 26.20 14.04
N GLN A 250 -8.82 26.52 13.04
CA GLN A 250 -8.48 27.51 12.01
C GLN A 250 -9.64 28.46 11.77
N SER A 251 -9.38 29.75 11.58
CA SER A 251 -10.43 30.72 11.24
C SER A 251 -11.16 30.34 9.96
N MET A 252 -12.49 30.47 9.97
CA MET A 252 -13.31 30.21 8.79
C MET A 252 -13.02 31.20 7.66
N VAL A 253 -13.06 30.66 6.46
CA VAL A 253 -13.16 31.39 5.20
C VAL A 253 -14.32 30.76 4.43
N PHE A 254 -15.16 31.57 3.81
CA PHE A 254 -16.42 31.14 3.21
C PHE A 254 -16.34 31.18 1.68
N GLY A 255 -16.54 30.03 1.05
CA GLY A 255 -16.69 29.91 -0.41
C GLY A 255 -18.12 30.16 -0.89
N ASN A 256 -19.08 30.37 0.02
CA ASN A 256 -20.52 30.44 -0.22
C ASN A 256 -21.14 31.80 0.15
N MET A 257 -20.34 32.88 0.16
CA MET A 257 -20.85 34.24 0.40
C MET A 257 -21.51 34.89 -0.83
N GLY A 258 -21.49 34.22 -1.99
CA GLY A 258 -22.05 34.70 -3.25
C GLY A 258 -21.20 34.30 -4.45
N GLU A 259 -21.48 34.88 -5.60
CA GLU A 259 -20.88 34.52 -6.91
C GLU A 259 -19.38 34.84 -7.03
N SER A 260 -18.84 35.71 -6.17
CA SER A 260 -17.42 36.06 -6.11
C SER A 260 -16.61 35.16 -5.17
N SER A 261 -17.27 34.17 -4.55
CA SER A 261 -16.68 33.23 -3.61
C SER A 261 -16.80 31.80 -4.14
N GLY A 262 -15.88 30.94 -3.75
CA GLY A 262 -15.86 29.55 -4.20
C GLY A 262 -14.85 28.71 -3.43
N THR A 263 -14.79 27.43 -3.71
CA THR A 263 -13.89 26.49 -3.04
C THR A 263 -13.49 25.39 -3.99
N GLY A 264 -12.30 24.82 -3.79
CA GLY A 264 -11.82 23.77 -4.68
C GLY A 264 -10.67 22.97 -4.11
N VAL A 265 -10.38 21.88 -4.82
CA VAL A 265 -9.31 20.95 -4.52
C VAL A 265 -8.53 20.72 -5.82
N ALA A 266 -7.22 20.87 -5.76
CA ALA A 266 -6.37 20.76 -6.93
C ALA A 266 -5.06 20.03 -6.64
N PHE A 267 -4.60 19.25 -7.61
CA PHE A 267 -3.33 18.57 -7.65
C PHE A 267 -2.40 19.30 -8.61
N THR A 268 -1.14 19.50 -8.21
CA THR A 268 -0.18 20.20 -9.04
C THR A 268 0.14 19.47 -10.35
N ARG A 269 -0.10 18.15 -10.41
CA ARG A 269 -0.05 17.28 -11.60
C ARG A 269 -1.23 16.32 -11.53
N ASP A 270 -1.61 15.73 -12.65
CA ASP A 270 -2.66 14.72 -12.68
C ASP A 270 -2.26 13.50 -11.81
N PRO A 271 -3.05 13.15 -10.77
CA PRO A 271 -2.75 12.05 -9.87
C PRO A 271 -3.02 10.65 -10.45
N ALA A 272 -3.70 10.55 -11.60
CA ALA A 272 -4.03 9.30 -12.27
C ALA A 272 -3.09 8.99 -13.44
N SER A 273 -2.85 9.97 -14.31
CA SER A 273 -1.94 9.82 -15.47
C SER A 273 -0.49 10.20 -15.15
N GLY A 274 -0.27 11.15 -14.24
CA GLY A 274 1.03 11.76 -13.96
C GLY A 274 1.40 12.93 -14.85
N GLU A 275 0.52 13.36 -15.77
CA GLU A 275 0.77 14.51 -16.64
C GLU A 275 0.97 15.81 -15.85
N ASN A 276 1.90 16.66 -16.31
CA ASN A 276 2.18 17.96 -15.69
C ASN A 276 1.16 19.02 -16.11
N VAL A 277 -0.10 18.78 -15.76
CA VAL A 277 -1.23 19.70 -15.93
C VAL A 277 -1.78 20.07 -14.56
N PHE A 278 -2.25 21.32 -14.41
CA PHE A 278 -2.89 21.71 -13.15
C PHE A 278 -4.28 21.09 -13.09
N TYR A 279 -4.41 20.04 -12.29
CA TYR A 279 -5.57 19.17 -12.27
C TYR A 279 -6.41 19.44 -11.04
N GLY A 280 -7.74 19.44 -11.14
CA GLY A 280 -8.57 19.68 -9.96
C GLY A 280 -9.97 20.13 -10.30
N GLU A 281 -10.75 20.34 -9.25
CA GLU A 281 -12.16 20.67 -9.30
C GLU A 281 -12.47 21.84 -8.36
N TYR A 282 -13.44 22.67 -8.72
CA TYR A 282 -13.94 23.76 -7.88
C TYR A 282 -15.43 24.01 -8.09
N LEU A 283 -16.04 24.64 -7.10
CA LEU A 283 -17.41 25.13 -7.15
C LEU A 283 -17.46 26.58 -6.69
N MET A 284 -18.21 27.41 -7.43
CA MET A 284 -18.56 28.76 -7.01
C MET A 284 -19.79 28.73 -6.10
N ASN A 285 -19.81 29.67 -5.15
CA ASN A 285 -20.86 29.82 -4.16
C ASN A 285 -21.17 28.51 -3.43
N ALA A 286 -20.12 27.89 -2.85
CA ALA A 286 -20.16 26.55 -2.24
C ALA A 286 -19.15 26.41 -1.09
N GLN A 287 -19.35 25.42 -0.23
CA GLN A 287 -18.37 25.01 0.78
C GLN A 287 -17.62 23.74 0.35
N GLY A 288 -16.48 23.46 0.98
CA GLY A 288 -15.63 22.31 0.61
C GLY A 288 -16.36 20.97 0.67
N GLU A 289 -17.34 20.85 1.57
CA GLU A 289 -18.24 19.69 1.67
C GLU A 289 -18.99 19.42 0.36
N ASP A 290 -19.51 20.47 -0.30
CA ASP A 290 -20.27 20.31 -1.55
C ASP A 290 -19.41 19.76 -2.69
N VAL A 291 -18.10 20.05 -2.68
CA VAL A 291 -17.13 19.50 -3.64
C VAL A 291 -16.84 18.02 -3.36
N VAL A 292 -16.78 17.62 -2.09
CA VAL A 292 -16.48 16.24 -1.69
C VAL A 292 -17.71 15.32 -1.83
N ALA A 293 -18.88 15.80 -1.41
CA ALA A 293 -20.14 15.08 -1.48
C ALA A 293 -20.66 14.93 -2.92
N GLY A 294 -20.24 15.80 -3.85
CA GLY A 294 -20.66 15.72 -5.25
C GLY A 294 -22.16 15.94 -5.45
N THR A 295 -22.83 16.63 -4.51
CA THR A 295 -24.24 17.04 -4.63
C THR A 295 -24.46 17.99 -5.81
N ARG A 296 -23.43 18.78 -6.14
CA ARG A 296 -23.32 19.59 -7.36
C ARG A 296 -22.13 19.10 -8.17
N THR A 297 -22.30 19.00 -9.49
CA THR A 297 -21.21 18.64 -10.41
C THR A 297 -20.11 19.72 -10.35
N PRO A 298 -18.90 19.39 -9.88
CA PRO A 298 -17.80 20.35 -9.82
C PRO A 298 -17.31 20.75 -11.22
N LEU A 299 -16.77 21.96 -11.34
CA LEU A 299 -16.13 22.44 -12.57
C LEU A 299 -14.63 22.12 -12.53
N ALA A 300 -14.05 21.82 -13.70
CA ALA A 300 -12.61 21.61 -13.82
C ALA A 300 -11.84 22.91 -13.51
N ILE A 301 -10.73 22.83 -12.78
CA ILE A 301 -9.94 23.98 -12.35
C ILE A 301 -9.43 24.85 -13.53
N SER A 302 -9.27 24.26 -14.71
CA SER A 302 -8.92 24.98 -15.95
C SER A 302 -9.95 26.05 -16.31
N THR A 303 -11.24 25.82 -16.06
CA THR A 303 -12.33 26.77 -16.33
C THR A 303 -12.22 28.03 -15.48
N LEU A 304 -11.56 27.96 -14.31
CA LEU A 304 -11.32 29.13 -13.46
C LEU A 304 -10.40 30.15 -14.15
N ASN A 305 -9.55 29.73 -15.08
CA ASN A 305 -8.72 30.64 -15.87
C ASN A 305 -9.56 31.56 -16.75
N GLU A 306 -10.70 31.08 -17.27
CA GLU A 306 -11.63 31.86 -18.08
C GLU A 306 -12.52 32.76 -17.20
N GLN A 307 -13.01 32.23 -16.07
CA GLN A 307 -13.92 32.96 -15.18
C GLN A 307 -13.23 34.01 -14.31
N ASN A 308 -12.04 33.70 -13.78
CA ASN A 308 -11.28 34.58 -12.91
C ASN A 308 -9.76 34.36 -13.09
N PRO A 309 -9.16 34.93 -14.14
CA PRO A 309 -7.73 34.74 -14.46
C PRO A 309 -6.80 35.27 -13.37
N VAL A 310 -7.25 36.24 -12.56
CA VAL A 310 -6.47 36.80 -11.45
C VAL A 310 -6.27 35.75 -10.35
N ILE A 311 -7.35 35.10 -9.92
CA ILE A 311 -7.27 34.03 -8.91
C ILE A 311 -6.54 32.81 -9.47
N TYR A 312 -6.83 32.40 -10.71
CA TYR A 312 -6.13 31.29 -11.34
C TYR A 312 -4.61 31.54 -11.40
N GLY A 313 -4.19 32.76 -11.78
CA GLY A 313 -2.78 33.16 -11.78
C GLY A 313 -2.14 33.18 -10.39
N GLN A 314 -2.90 33.42 -9.32
CA GLN A 314 -2.42 33.26 -7.95
C GLN A 314 -2.25 31.77 -7.58
N LEU A 315 -3.24 30.93 -7.90
CA LEU A 315 -3.16 29.49 -7.69
C LEU A 315 -1.99 28.86 -8.45
N GLU A 316 -1.71 29.26 -9.69
CA GLU A 316 -0.57 28.74 -10.45
C GLU A 316 0.78 29.14 -9.82
N LYS A 317 0.87 30.30 -9.17
CA LYS A 317 2.04 30.68 -8.37
C LYS A 317 2.18 29.80 -7.13
N VAL A 318 1.06 29.49 -6.46
CA VAL A 318 1.03 28.55 -5.33
C VAL A 318 1.48 27.17 -5.78
N ARG A 319 0.95 26.66 -6.90
CA ARG A 319 1.31 25.38 -7.55
C ARG A 319 2.83 25.25 -7.68
N LYS A 320 3.45 26.22 -8.37
CA LYS A 320 4.91 26.24 -8.62
C LYS A 320 5.73 26.40 -7.33
N SER A 321 5.27 27.21 -6.38
CA SER A 321 5.96 27.41 -5.10
C SER A 321 5.99 26.13 -4.27
N LEU A 322 4.83 25.45 -4.16
CA LEU A 322 4.69 24.20 -3.42
C LEU A 322 5.46 23.07 -4.08
N GLU A 323 5.35 22.86 -5.40
CA GLU A 323 6.16 21.85 -6.10
C GLU A 323 7.65 22.09 -5.92
N LYS A 324 8.11 23.34 -6.03
CA LYS A 324 9.54 23.66 -5.88
C LYS A 324 10.05 23.42 -4.46
N HIS A 325 9.24 23.76 -3.45
CA HIS A 325 9.62 23.64 -2.05
C HIS A 325 9.61 22.19 -1.56
N TYR A 326 8.48 21.49 -1.77
CA TYR A 326 8.34 20.09 -1.36
C TYR A 326 9.02 19.13 -2.34
N LYS A 327 9.38 19.62 -3.53
CA LYS A 327 9.98 18.86 -4.64
C LYS A 327 9.11 17.68 -5.07
N ASP A 328 7.79 17.75 -4.92
CA ASP A 328 6.86 16.65 -5.20
C ASP A 328 5.52 17.20 -5.69
N MET A 329 4.65 16.34 -6.22
CA MET A 329 3.29 16.70 -6.59
C MET A 329 2.47 16.89 -5.31
N MET A 330 1.75 18.00 -5.27
CA MET A 330 1.02 18.45 -4.10
C MET A 330 -0.49 18.43 -4.36
N ASP A 331 -1.23 17.95 -3.38
CA ASP A 331 -2.68 18.10 -3.25
C ASP A 331 -2.95 19.35 -2.41
N ILE A 332 -3.80 20.25 -2.92
CA ILE A 332 -4.05 21.60 -2.42
C ILE A 332 -5.56 21.78 -2.26
N GLU A 333 -5.99 22.20 -1.06
CA GLU A 333 -7.36 22.67 -0.82
C GLU A 333 -7.35 24.19 -0.69
N PHE A 334 -8.26 24.87 -1.37
CA PHE A 334 -8.33 26.34 -1.39
C PHE A 334 -9.77 26.86 -1.34
N THR A 335 -9.91 28.09 -0.88
CA THR A 335 -11.17 28.82 -0.85
C THR A 335 -10.94 30.25 -1.34
N ILE A 336 -11.90 30.75 -2.11
CA ILE A 336 -11.98 32.12 -2.59
C ILE A 336 -13.10 32.77 -1.80
N GLN A 337 -12.81 33.83 -1.07
CA GLN A 337 -13.82 34.63 -0.38
C GLN A 337 -13.74 36.07 -0.88
N ASP A 338 -14.82 36.56 -1.48
CA ASP A 338 -14.92 37.90 -2.07
C ASP A 338 -13.71 38.26 -2.95
N GLY A 339 -13.34 37.35 -3.85
CA GLY A 339 -12.20 37.55 -4.75
C GLY A 339 -10.82 37.48 -4.10
N LYS A 340 -10.70 36.99 -2.86
CA LYS A 340 -9.41 36.72 -2.18
C LYS A 340 -9.16 35.23 -2.05
N LEU A 341 -8.00 34.77 -2.50
CA LEU A 341 -7.56 33.38 -2.39
C LEU A 341 -7.01 33.06 -1.00
N TYR A 342 -7.43 31.93 -0.44
CA TYR A 342 -6.89 31.32 0.76
C TYR A 342 -6.54 29.86 0.51
N ILE A 343 -5.39 29.41 1.02
CA ILE A 343 -4.96 28.01 0.98
C ILE A 343 -5.24 27.37 2.33
N LEU A 344 -6.12 26.37 2.35
CA LEU A 344 -6.58 25.70 3.56
C LEU A 344 -5.70 24.50 3.91
N GLN A 345 -5.16 23.83 2.91
CA GLN A 345 -4.35 22.64 3.12
C GLN A 345 -3.39 22.43 1.95
N CYS A 346 -2.23 21.87 2.25
CA CYS A 346 -1.44 21.15 1.25
C CYS A 346 -0.94 19.83 1.83
N ARG A 347 -0.72 18.84 0.97
CA ARG A 347 -0.02 17.60 1.30
C ARG A 347 0.60 16.98 0.05
N VAL A 348 1.51 16.04 0.22
CA VAL A 348 1.98 15.23 -0.91
C VAL A 348 0.78 14.48 -1.47
N GLY A 349 0.48 14.69 -2.76
CA GLY A 349 -0.71 14.14 -3.37
C GLY A 349 -0.59 12.64 -3.55
N LYS A 350 -1.62 11.91 -3.11
CA LYS A 350 -1.78 10.48 -3.41
C LYS A 350 -2.01 10.31 -4.90
N ARG A 351 -1.43 9.25 -5.45
CA ARG A 351 -1.36 9.02 -6.89
C ARG A 351 -1.25 7.54 -7.20
N THR A 352 -1.58 7.20 -8.42
CA THR A 352 -1.47 5.85 -8.98
C THR A 352 0.00 5.48 -9.20
N GLY A 353 0.29 4.19 -9.41
CA GLY A 353 1.64 3.74 -9.69
C GLY A 353 2.19 4.28 -11.01
N SER A 354 1.35 4.34 -12.05
CA SER A 354 1.71 4.99 -13.32
C SER A 354 2.06 6.46 -13.13
N ALA A 355 1.22 7.21 -12.39
CA ALA A 355 1.48 8.62 -12.11
C ALA A 355 2.75 8.81 -11.25
N ALA A 356 2.99 7.95 -10.25
CA ALA A 356 4.18 8.04 -9.40
C ALA A 356 5.47 7.94 -10.21
N VAL A 357 5.55 6.94 -11.09
CA VAL A 357 6.73 6.70 -11.92
C VAL A 357 6.91 7.81 -12.97
N LYS A 358 5.83 8.24 -13.64
CA LYS A 358 5.87 9.37 -14.60
C LYS A 358 6.31 10.67 -13.94
N ILE A 359 5.68 11.06 -12.82
CA ILE A 359 6.01 12.29 -12.08
C ILE A 359 7.47 12.27 -11.62
N ALA A 360 7.95 11.15 -11.08
CA ALA A 360 9.35 11.03 -10.64
C ALA A 360 10.33 11.20 -11.83
N VAL A 361 10.04 10.58 -12.97
CA VAL A 361 10.86 10.70 -14.18
C VAL A 361 10.86 12.12 -14.74
N ASP A 362 9.69 12.77 -14.79
CA ASP A 362 9.55 14.12 -15.30
C ASP A 362 10.22 15.15 -14.38
N MET A 363 10.10 15.01 -13.06
CA MET A 363 10.81 15.88 -12.11
C MET A 363 12.34 15.75 -12.20
N VAL A 364 12.87 14.57 -12.56
CA VAL A 364 14.31 14.41 -12.87
C VAL A 364 14.67 15.11 -14.17
N ARG A 365 13.85 14.97 -15.22
CA ARG A 365 14.05 15.68 -16.51
C ARG A 365 14.03 17.20 -16.32
N GLU A 366 13.14 17.69 -15.47
CA GLU A 366 13.00 19.11 -15.07
C GLU A 366 14.13 19.58 -14.13
N ARG A 367 15.02 18.67 -13.69
CA ARG A 367 16.09 18.93 -12.70
C ARG A 367 15.58 19.45 -11.36
N LEU A 368 14.33 19.14 -11.01
CA LEU A 368 13.77 19.44 -9.69
C LEU A 368 14.34 18.49 -8.64
N ILE A 369 14.53 17.23 -9.02
CA ILE A 369 15.06 16.16 -8.17
C ILE A 369 16.15 15.35 -8.88
N THR A 370 16.93 14.64 -8.08
CA THR A 370 17.93 13.66 -8.54
C THR A 370 17.31 12.30 -8.82
N ASP A 371 18.02 11.44 -9.55
CA ASP A 371 17.62 10.04 -9.76
C ASP A 371 17.54 9.26 -8.43
N LYS A 372 18.39 9.58 -7.44
CA LYS A 372 18.29 9.06 -6.06
C LYS A 372 16.98 9.44 -5.38
N GLU A 373 16.63 10.73 -5.40
CA GLU A 373 15.37 11.23 -4.84
C GLU A 373 14.15 10.61 -5.55
N ALA A 374 14.22 10.38 -6.87
CA ALA A 374 13.17 9.72 -7.63
C ALA A 374 12.94 8.26 -7.18
N VAL A 375 14.01 7.47 -7.06
CA VAL A 375 13.97 6.09 -6.56
C VAL A 375 13.34 6.03 -5.17
N MET A 376 13.68 6.97 -4.28
CA MET A 376 13.20 7.01 -2.90
C MET A 376 11.71 7.39 -2.73
N ARG A 377 11.06 7.89 -3.78
CA ARG A 377 9.67 8.38 -3.70
C ARG A 377 8.63 7.46 -4.31
N ILE A 378 9.08 6.51 -5.11
CA ILE A 378 8.19 5.51 -5.70
C ILE A 378 8.01 4.43 -4.65
N GLU A 379 6.78 4.24 -4.16
CA GLU A 379 6.48 3.15 -3.24
C GLU A 379 6.58 1.82 -3.99
N PRO A 380 7.31 0.80 -3.50
CA PRO A 380 7.56 -0.42 -4.28
C PRO A 380 6.30 -1.13 -4.76
N ASP A 381 5.29 -1.26 -3.91
CA ASP A 381 4.04 -1.95 -4.29
C ASP A 381 3.24 -1.21 -5.37
N GLN A 382 3.49 0.09 -5.60
CA GLN A 382 2.87 0.82 -6.71
C GLN A 382 3.31 0.28 -8.08
N LEU A 383 4.48 -0.36 -8.19
CA LEU A 383 4.92 -1.00 -9.44
C LEU A 383 4.02 -2.17 -9.85
N ASN A 384 3.33 -2.84 -8.91
CA ASN A 384 2.37 -3.88 -9.27
C ASN A 384 1.21 -3.32 -10.11
N GLN A 385 0.83 -2.06 -9.90
CA GLN A 385 -0.26 -1.43 -10.66
C GLN A 385 0.08 -1.30 -12.15
N LEU A 386 1.36 -1.14 -12.48
CA LEU A 386 1.84 -1.08 -13.87
C LEU A 386 1.81 -2.44 -14.57
N LEU A 387 1.81 -3.54 -13.80
CA LEU A 387 1.75 -4.91 -14.31
C LEU A 387 0.33 -5.45 -14.40
N ARG A 388 -0.69 -4.67 -13.99
CA ARG A 388 -2.09 -5.13 -13.97
C ARG A 388 -2.66 -5.26 -15.39
N PRO A 389 -3.61 -6.19 -15.60
CA PRO A 389 -4.29 -6.32 -16.87
C PRO A 389 -5.03 -5.03 -17.28
N ILE A 390 -5.04 -4.78 -18.58
CA ILE A 390 -5.82 -3.72 -19.26
C ILE A 390 -6.93 -4.38 -20.08
N PHE A 391 -7.94 -3.67 -20.58
CA PHE A 391 -8.90 -4.31 -21.49
C PHE A 391 -8.26 -4.67 -22.83
N ASP A 392 -8.74 -5.75 -23.45
CA ASP A 392 -8.41 -6.01 -24.84
C ASP A 392 -9.01 -4.91 -25.73
N ASN A 393 -8.17 -4.10 -26.38
CA ASN A 393 -8.64 -3.02 -27.26
C ASN A 393 -9.59 -3.51 -28.35
N SER A 394 -9.39 -4.71 -28.91
CA SER A 394 -10.26 -5.25 -29.96
C SER A 394 -11.63 -5.66 -29.43
N GLU A 395 -11.70 -6.28 -28.25
CA GLU A 395 -12.97 -6.61 -27.60
C GLU A 395 -13.66 -5.36 -27.06
N LYS A 396 -12.89 -4.39 -26.55
CA LYS A 396 -13.40 -3.10 -26.11
C LYS A 396 -14.03 -2.36 -27.28
N GLU A 397 -13.35 -2.28 -28.42
CA GLU A 397 -13.91 -1.72 -29.66
C GLU A 397 -15.14 -2.50 -30.14
N ALA A 398 -15.14 -3.83 -30.04
CA ALA A 398 -16.30 -4.65 -30.38
C ALA A 398 -17.48 -4.38 -29.41
N ALA A 399 -17.21 -4.23 -28.12
CA ALA A 399 -18.20 -3.90 -27.11
C ALA A 399 -18.82 -2.52 -27.38
N VAL A 400 -17.99 -1.52 -27.72
CA VAL A 400 -18.46 -0.19 -28.16
C VAL A 400 -19.34 -0.32 -29.41
N LYS A 401 -18.90 -1.06 -30.44
CA LYS A 401 -19.66 -1.27 -31.68
C LYS A 401 -20.98 -2.03 -31.47
N GLN A 402 -21.04 -2.92 -30.46
CA GLN A 402 -22.24 -3.65 -30.05
C GLN A 402 -23.16 -2.82 -29.15
N GLY A 403 -22.81 -1.57 -28.86
CA GLY A 403 -23.54 -0.72 -27.94
C GLY A 403 -23.40 -1.13 -26.47
N ARG A 404 -22.50 -2.04 -26.09
CA ARG A 404 -22.33 -2.44 -24.68
C ARG A 404 -21.68 -1.36 -23.80
N LEU A 405 -21.18 -0.27 -24.37
CA LEU A 405 -20.85 0.93 -23.59
C LEU A 405 -22.15 1.54 -23.07
N ILE A 406 -22.40 1.40 -21.78
CA ILE A 406 -23.65 1.85 -21.16
C ILE A 406 -23.52 3.21 -20.51
N ALA A 407 -22.33 3.55 -20.01
CA ALA A 407 -22.13 4.82 -19.33
C ALA A 407 -20.67 5.26 -19.35
N LYS A 408 -20.44 6.55 -19.05
CA LYS A 408 -19.11 7.11 -18.87
C LYS A 408 -19.08 8.02 -17.65
N GLY A 409 -18.14 7.76 -16.75
CA GLY A 409 -17.86 8.57 -15.57
C GLY A 409 -16.44 9.13 -15.60
N LEU A 410 -15.95 9.49 -14.43
CA LEU A 410 -14.61 10.01 -14.18
C LEU A 410 -13.62 8.87 -13.93
N ASN A 411 -12.42 8.98 -14.48
CA ASN A 411 -11.34 7.99 -14.38
C ASN A 411 -10.61 8.05 -13.03
N ALA A 412 -11.30 7.61 -11.99
CA ALA A 412 -10.87 7.78 -10.61
C ALA A 412 -9.72 6.85 -10.17
N GLY A 413 -9.72 5.59 -10.61
CA GLY A 413 -8.68 4.60 -10.29
C GLY A 413 -8.34 3.75 -11.51
N PRO A 414 -7.11 3.76 -12.04
CA PRO A 414 -6.78 3.21 -13.35
C PRO A 414 -6.79 1.67 -13.37
N GLY A 415 -6.92 1.12 -14.57
CA GLY A 415 -6.96 -0.31 -14.85
C GLY A 415 -8.30 -0.80 -15.37
N ALA A 416 -8.39 -2.09 -15.64
CA ALA A 416 -9.60 -2.75 -16.11
C ALA A 416 -10.11 -3.75 -15.06
N ALA A 417 -11.39 -3.68 -14.72
CA ALA A 417 -12.02 -4.62 -13.80
C ALA A 417 -13.31 -5.17 -14.39
N THR A 418 -13.49 -6.48 -14.25
CA THR A 418 -14.71 -7.19 -14.66
C THR A 418 -15.13 -8.13 -13.56
N GLY A 419 -16.38 -8.00 -13.14
CA GLY A 419 -16.94 -8.76 -12.03
C GLY A 419 -18.46 -8.68 -11.98
N ARG A 420 -19.03 -9.33 -10.98
CA ARG A 420 -20.46 -9.30 -10.67
C ARG A 420 -20.81 -8.10 -9.83
N ILE A 421 -21.96 -7.49 -10.10
CA ILE A 421 -22.45 -6.32 -9.38
C ILE A 421 -22.87 -6.70 -7.96
N TYR A 422 -22.45 -5.91 -6.97
CA TYR A 422 -22.96 -5.92 -5.59
C TYR A 422 -23.17 -4.49 -5.11
N PHE A 423 -24.30 -4.25 -4.41
CA PHE A 423 -24.70 -2.88 -4.01
C PHE A 423 -24.33 -2.50 -2.56
N ASN A 424 -23.85 -3.48 -1.77
CA ASN A 424 -23.49 -3.32 -0.37
C ASN A 424 -22.08 -3.85 -0.10
N ALA A 425 -21.36 -3.20 0.81
CA ALA A 425 -19.98 -3.56 1.14
C ALA A 425 -19.86 -4.94 1.81
N SER A 426 -20.81 -5.33 2.67
CA SER A 426 -20.86 -6.65 3.30
C SER A 426 -21.01 -7.77 2.28
N ASP A 427 -21.94 -7.59 1.33
CA ASP A 427 -22.28 -8.60 0.33
C ASP A 427 -21.12 -8.78 -0.65
N ALA A 428 -20.42 -7.70 -0.98
CA ALA A 428 -19.18 -7.70 -1.74
C ALA A 428 -18.05 -8.48 -1.03
N GLU A 429 -17.90 -8.32 0.29
CA GLU A 429 -16.91 -9.04 1.09
C GLU A 429 -17.22 -10.55 1.15
N GLU A 430 -18.47 -10.92 1.42
CA GLU A 430 -18.90 -12.32 1.42
C GLU A 430 -18.71 -12.99 0.04
N ALA A 431 -19.04 -12.29 -1.05
CA ALA A 431 -18.85 -12.78 -2.41
C ALA A 431 -17.37 -12.96 -2.76
N ALA A 432 -16.50 -12.04 -2.33
CA ALA A 432 -15.06 -12.17 -2.49
C ALA A 432 -14.50 -13.38 -1.70
N HIS A 433 -15.01 -13.64 -0.49
CA HIS A 433 -14.65 -14.86 0.27
C HIS A 433 -15.05 -16.15 -0.45
N ARG A 434 -16.13 -16.13 -1.25
CA ARG A 434 -16.50 -17.23 -2.16
C ARG A 434 -15.68 -17.27 -3.47
N ARG A 435 -14.64 -16.43 -3.58
CA ARG A 435 -13.78 -16.28 -4.77
C ARG A 435 -14.51 -15.79 -6.02
N GLU A 436 -15.62 -15.08 -5.86
CA GLU A 436 -16.29 -14.40 -6.97
C GLU A 436 -15.55 -13.10 -7.31
N LYS A 437 -15.50 -12.73 -8.60
CA LYS A 437 -15.02 -11.40 -9.00
C LYS A 437 -16.12 -10.38 -8.75
N VAL A 438 -15.84 -9.33 -7.98
CA VAL A 438 -16.86 -8.40 -7.49
C VAL A 438 -16.63 -6.99 -8.02
N ILE A 439 -17.70 -6.31 -8.44
CA ILE A 439 -17.74 -4.87 -8.68
C ILE A 439 -18.71 -4.25 -7.67
N LEU A 440 -18.20 -3.37 -6.82
CA LEU A 440 -19.01 -2.64 -5.84
C LEU A 440 -19.65 -1.43 -6.53
N VAL A 441 -20.98 -1.41 -6.60
CA VAL A 441 -21.77 -0.34 -7.23
C VAL A 441 -22.52 0.45 -6.15
N ARG A 442 -22.29 1.76 -6.07
CA ARG A 442 -22.89 2.64 -5.05
C ARG A 442 -23.37 3.96 -5.66
N ILE A 443 -24.35 4.61 -5.05
CA ILE A 443 -24.66 6.02 -5.35
C ILE A 443 -23.43 6.87 -5.00
N GLU A 444 -22.92 6.69 -3.79
CA GLU A 444 -21.67 7.24 -3.27
C GLU A 444 -21.09 6.27 -2.24
N THR A 445 -19.78 6.31 -2.01
CA THR A 445 -19.14 5.50 -0.96
C THR A 445 -18.93 6.33 0.30
N SER A 446 -19.05 5.71 1.46
CA SER A 446 -18.68 6.30 2.74
C SER A 446 -17.46 5.58 3.36
N PRO A 447 -16.88 6.10 4.45
CA PRO A 447 -15.81 5.43 5.19
C PRO A 447 -16.19 4.03 5.72
N GLU A 448 -17.48 3.71 5.81
CA GLU A 448 -17.99 2.41 6.26
C GLU A 448 -17.84 1.33 5.19
N ASP A 449 -17.76 1.71 3.91
CA ASP A 449 -17.67 0.79 2.78
C ASP A 449 -16.26 0.21 2.58
N ILE A 450 -15.28 0.57 3.42
CA ILE A 450 -13.85 0.32 3.16
C ILE A 450 -13.49 -1.16 2.99
N LYS A 451 -14.17 -2.07 3.72
CA LYS A 451 -13.94 -3.51 3.61
C LYS A 451 -14.38 -4.04 2.25
N GLY A 452 -15.59 -3.68 1.82
CA GLY A 452 -16.13 -4.02 0.51
C GLY A 452 -15.32 -3.42 -0.64
N MET A 453 -14.86 -2.16 -0.50
CA MET A 453 -13.98 -1.50 -1.47
C MET A 453 -12.65 -2.26 -1.65
N ASN A 454 -12.09 -2.79 -0.56
CA ASN A 454 -10.86 -3.58 -0.62
C ASN A 454 -11.10 -4.99 -1.20
N ALA A 455 -12.26 -5.59 -0.95
CA ALA A 455 -12.64 -6.90 -1.48
C ALA A 455 -12.94 -6.88 -2.99
N ALA A 456 -13.53 -5.79 -3.50
CA ALA A 456 -13.93 -5.68 -4.91
C ALA A 456 -12.75 -5.60 -5.90
N GLU A 457 -12.93 -6.08 -7.13
CA GLU A 457 -12.00 -5.88 -8.25
C GLU A 457 -12.02 -4.41 -8.72
N GLY A 458 -13.20 -3.78 -8.65
CA GLY A 458 -13.39 -2.38 -8.99
C GLY A 458 -14.63 -1.76 -8.34
N ILE A 459 -14.67 -0.43 -8.35
CA ILE A 459 -15.70 0.39 -7.69
C ILE A 459 -16.35 1.31 -8.74
N LEU A 460 -17.68 1.32 -8.79
CA LEU A 460 -18.47 2.18 -9.67
C LEU A 460 -19.40 3.06 -8.83
N THR A 461 -19.35 4.38 -9.02
CA THR A 461 -20.29 5.29 -8.34
C THR A 461 -21.12 6.16 -9.28
N ALA A 462 -22.39 6.38 -8.94
CA ALA A 462 -23.27 7.28 -9.69
C ALA A 462 -22.93 8.76 -9.46
N ARG A 463 -22.59 9.12 -8.22
CA ARG A 463 -22.20 10.47 -7.80
C ARG A 463 -20.74 10.52 -7.33
N GLY A 464 -20.24 11.75 -7.18
CA GLY A 464 -18.90 12.04 -6.67
C GLY A 464 -17.90 12.42 -7.76
N GLY A 465 -17.14 13.48 -7.52
CA GLY A 465 -16.06 13.95 -8.40
C GLY A 465 -14.76 13.14 -8.25
N MET A 466 -13.69 13.62 -8.89
CA MET A 466 -12.35 13.01 -8.76
C MET A 466 -11.77 13.14 -7.35
N THR A 467 -12.34 14.00 -6.51
CA THR A 467 -11.97 14.17 -5.10
C THR A 467 -12.97 13.52 -4.14
N SER A 468 -13.93 12.75 -4.66
CA SER A 468 -14.86 11.97 -3.85
C SER A 468 -14.13 10.91 -3.00
N HIS A 469 -14.83 10.44 -1.96
CA HIS A 469 -14.32 9.38 -1.09
C HIS A 469 -13.90 8.13 -1.89
N ALA A 470 -14.74 7.69 -2.83
CA ALA A 470 -14.47 6.54 -3.70
C ALA A 470 -13.16 6.70 -4.46
N ALA A 471 -12.99 7.85 -5.12
CA ALA A 471 -11.81 8.13 -5.94
C ALA A 471 -10.52 8.24 -5.11
N LEU A 472 -10.57 8.85 -3.93
CA LEU A 472 -9.40 8.98 -3.05
C LEU A 472 -8.93 7.62 -2.51
N VAL A 473 -9.87 6.80 -2.02
CA VAL A 473 -9.57 5.50 -1.41
C VAL A 473 -9.16 4.48 -2.47
N ALA A 474 -9.86 4.43 -3.61
CA ALA A 474 -9.51 3.52 -4.71
C ALA A 474 -8.09 3.75 -5.23
N ARG A 475 -7.66 5.01 -5.41
CA ARG A 475 -6.28 5.35 -5.79
C ARG A 475 -5.25 4.88 -4.77
N GLN A 476 -5.56 5.05 -3.48
CA GLN A 476 -4.68 4.62 -2.41
C GLN A 476 -4.54 3.08 -2.36
N MET A 477 -5.64 2.36 -2.56
CA MET A 477 -5.67 0.89 -2.57
C MET A 477 -5.19 0.30 -3.91
N GLY A 478 -5.05 1.11 -4.96
CA GLY A 478 -4.77 0.64 -6.31
C GLY A 478 -5.91 -0.20 -6.89
N LYS A 479 -7.16 0.15 -6.59
CA LYS A 479 -8.36 -0.48 -7.14
C LYS A 479 -8.85 0.29 -8.36
N VAL A 480 -9.43 -0.43 -9.31
CA VAL A 480 -10.05 0.17 -10.48
C VAL A 480 -11.28 0.93 -10.02
N CYS A 481 -11.46 2.18 -10.45
CA CYS A 481 -12.60 2.98 -10.05
C CYS A 481 -13.07 3.93 -11.14
N VAL A 482 -14.37 3.90 -11.39
CA VAL A 482 -15.08 4.90 -12.19
C VAL A 482 -16.05 5.62 -11.26
N ALA A 483 -15.87 6.93 -11.10
CA ALA A 483 -16.68 7.74 -10.17
C ALA A 483 -17.59 8.72 -10.92
N GLY A 484 -18.67 9.18 -10.29
CA GLY A 484 -19.47 10.28 -10.83
C GLY A 484 -20.20 9.97 -12.13
N CYS A 485 -20.63 8.73 -12.31
CA CYS A 485 -21.36 8.30 -13.48
C CYS A 485 -22.84 8.69 -13.36
N GLY A 486 -23.16 9.96 -13.60
CA GLY A 486 -24.49 10.53 -13.32
C GLY A 486 -25.65 9.95 -14.13
N SER A 487 -25.38 9.14 -15.16
CA SER A 487 -26.39 8.39 -15.92
C SER A 487 -26.84 7.09 -15.23
N LEU A 488 -26.19 6.70 -14.13
CA LEU A 488 -26.56 5.53 -13.33
C LEU A 488 -27.68 5.90 -12.34
N ASP A 489 -28.82 5.22 -12.45
CA ASP A 489 -29.88 5.22 -11.44
C ASP A 489 -29.82 3.92 -10.64
N ILE A 490 -29.55 4.02 -9.34
CA ILE A 490 -29.30 2.86 -8.47
C ILE A 490 -30.41 2.78 -7.44
N ASP A 491 -31.14 1.66 -7.42
CA ASP A 491 -32.15 1.37 -6.41
C ASP A 491 -31.70 0.21 -5.51
N TYR A 492 -31.37 0.56 -4.26
CA TYR A 492 -30.93 -0.40 -3.26
C TYR A 492 -32.03 -1.35 -2.77
N ASN A 493 -33.32 -0.99 -2.88
CA ASN A 493 -34.41 -1.84 -2.40
C ASN A 493 -34.61 -3.07 -3.30
N ILE A 494 -34.54 -2.85 -4.61
CA ILE A 494 -34.68 -3.92 -5.61
C ILE A 494 -33.33 -4.46 -6.10
N ARG A 495 -32.21 -3.91 -5.59
CA ARG A 495 -30.83 -4.27 -5.94
C ARG A 495 -30.61 -4.24 -7.46
N GLU A 496 -30.90 -3.09 -8.05
CA GLU A 496 -30.85 -2.88 -9.49
C GLU A 496 -30.15 -1.56 -9.85
N LEU A 497 -29.34 -1.60 -10.90
CA LEU A 497 -28.73 -0.46 -11.57
C LEU A 497 -29.44 -0.28 -12.91
N LYS A 498 -29.97 0.91 -13.16
CA LYS A 498 -30.55 1.32 -14.43
C LYS A 498 -29.70 2.38 -15.10
N VAL A 499 -29.62 2.30 -16.42
CA VAL A 499 -29.09 3.36 -17.28
C VAL A 499 -30.09 3.64 -18.39
N GLU A 500 -30.58 4.87 -18.41
CA GLU A 500 -31.48 5.36 -19.45
C GLU A 500 -30.71 6.25 -20.42
N ASP A 501 -30.78 5.89 -21.70
CA ASP A 501 -30.30 6.66 -22.84
C ASP A 501 -31.51 6.95 -23.76
N GLU A 502 -31.39 7.92 -24.68
CA GLU A 502 -32.50 8.37 -25.54
C GLU A 502 -33.13 7.22 -26.37
N GLU A 503 -32.39 6.14 -26.60
CA GLU A 503 -32.81 4.99 -27.42
C GLU A 503 -33.06 3.69 -26.63
N ARG A 504 -32.68 3.60 -25.34
CA ARG A 504 -32.72 2.33 -24.58
C ARG A 504 -32.65 2.49 -23.07
N THR A 505 -33.28 1.56 -22.37
CA THR A 505 -33.14 1.38 -20.91
C THR A 505 -32.46 0.05 -20.64
N ILE A 506 -31.31 0.08 -19.95
CA ILE A 506 -30.57 -1.12 -19.52
C ILE A 506 -30.72 -1.24 -18.02
N ALA A 507 -31.17 -2.40 -17.54
CA ALA A 507 -31.34 -2.71 -16.12
C ALA A 507 -30.49 -3.94 -15.76
N LEU A 508 -29.53 -3.76 -14.85
CA LEU A 508 -28.62 -4.78 -14.36
C LEU A 508 -28.88 -5.03 -12.88
N LYS A 509 -29.01 -6.30 -12.50
CA LYS A 509 -29.29 -6.72 -11.13
C LYS A 509 -28.03 -7.18 -10.41
N GLU A 510 -28.15 -7.32 -9.10
CA GLU A 510 -27.08 -7.93 -8.31
C GLU A 510 -26.72 -9.32 -8.84
N GLY A 511 -25.42 -9.59 -8.98
CA GLY A 511 -24.89 -10.81 -9.58
C GLY A 511 -24.64 -10.74 -11.10
N ASP A 512 -25.20 -9.75 -11.80
CA ASP A 512 -24.94 -9.57 -13.24
C ASP A 512 -23.52 -9.08 -13.50
N TRP A 513 -22.97 -9.42 -14.67
CA TRP A 513 -21.62 -9.03 -15.05
C TRP A 513 -21.56 -7.59 -15.55
N ILE A 514 -20.55 -6.86 -15.06
CA ILE A 514 -20.20 -5.52 -15.53
C ILE A 514 -18.69 -5.40 -15.68
N SER A 515 -18.26 -4.58 -16.63
CA SER A 515 -16.85 -4.29 -16.88
C SER A 515 -16.62 -2.78 -16.81
N ILE A 516 -15.63 -2.33 -16.04
CA ILE A 516 -15.30 -0.91 -15.86
C ILE A 516 -13.85 -0.64 -16.23
N ASP A 517 -13.63 0.41 -17.03
CA ASP A 517 -12.31 0.93 -17.37
C ASP A 517 -12.06 2.18 -16.56
N GLY A 518 -11.32 2.03 -15.47
CA GLY A 518 -10.99 3.14 -14.60
C GLY A 518 -9.91 4.07 -15.16
N THR A 519 -9.32 3.75 -16.33
CA THR A 519 -8.37 4.61 -17.05
C THR A 519 -9.10 5.62 -17.94
N THR A 520 -10.14 5.16 -18.65
CA THR A 520 -10.94 6.00 -19.55
C THR A 520 -12.26 6.49 -18.94
N GLY A 521 -12.67 5.93 -17.80
CA GLY A 521 -13.95 6.21 -17.14
C GLY A 521 -15.14 5.48 -17.77
N GLU A 522 -14.91 4.47 -18.61
CA GLU A 522 -15.98 3.82 -19.40
C GLU A 522 -16.58 2.61 -18.66
N VAL A 523 -17.89 2.43 -18.78
CA VAL A 523 -18.66 1.37 -18.14
C VAL A 523 -19.36 0.54 -19.20
N PHE A 524 -19.15 -0.77 -19.15
CA PHE A 524 -19.63 -1.71 -20.14
C PHE A 524 -20.52 -2.80 -19.54
N GLU A 525 -21.60 -3.11 -20.25
CA GLU A 525 -22.45 -4.27 -19.95
C GLU A 525 -21.72 -5.58 -20.26
N GLY A 526 -21.84 -6.52 -19.33
CA GLY A 526 -21.33 -7.87 -19.47
C GLY A 526 -19.82 -7.97 -19.26
N LYS A 527 -19.26 -9.07 -19.78
CA LYS A 527 -17.85 -9.40 -19.63
C LYS A 527 -17.04 -8.82 -20.80
N ILE A 528 -15.94 -8.17 -20.49
CA ILE A 528 -14.87 -7.84 -21.45
C ILE A 528 -13.61 -8.53 -20.95
N HIS A 529 -12.88 -9.20 -21.84
CA HIS A 529 -11.63 -9.84 -21.48
C HIS A 529 -10.51 -8.80 -21.33
N THR A 530 -9.65 -9.05 -20.37
CA THR A 530 -8.45 -8.24 -20.13
C THR A 530 -7.27 -8.82 -20.90
N LYS A 531 -6.45 -7.96 -21.50
CA LYS A 531 -5.10 -8.24 -22.00
C LYS A 531 -4.05 -7.90 -20.94
N GLU A 532 -2.87 -8.49 -21.09
CA GLU A 532 -1.72 -8.17 -20.26
C GLU A 532 -1.27 -6.70 -20.45
N SER A 533 -0.65 -6.13 -19.42
CA SER A 533 -0.19 -4.72 -19.45
C SER A 533 0.79 -4.43 -20.59
N GLU A 534 0.93 -3.16 -21.01
CA GLU A 534 1.89 -2.77 -22.05
C GLU A 534 3.33 -3.21 -21.72
N ILE A 535 3.71 -3.23 -20.44
CA ILE A 535 5.02 -3.70 -20.01
C ILE A 535 5.19 -5.19 -20.32
N LEU A 536 4.16 -5.99 -20.11
CA LEU A 536 4.17 -7.44 -20.40
C LEU A 536 4.13 -7.71 -21.91
N GLN A 537 3.39 -6.89 -22.67
CA GLN A 537 3.39 -6.95 -24.13
C GLN A 537 4.78 -6.68 -24.72
N VAL A 538 5.54 -5.77 -24.12
CA VAL A 538 6.93 -5.48 -24.52
C VAL A 538 7.90 -6.55 -24.02
N LEU A 539 7.82 -6.95 -22.74
CA LEU A 539 8.82 -7.82 -22.11
C LEU A 539 8.63 -9.31 -22.39
N LEU A 540 7.39 -9.80 -22.42
CA LEU A 540 7.08 -11.23 -22.44
C LEU A 540 6.51 -11.68 -23.80
N GLU A 541 5.51 -10.96 -24.30
CA GLU A 541 4.83 -11.35 -25.56
C GLU A 541 5.60 -10.92 -26.80
N ASN A 542 6.45 -9.90 -26.69
CA ASN A 542 7.07 -9.21 -27.83
C ASN A 542 6.03 -8.72 -28.86
N SER A 543 4.81 -8.43 -28.41
CA SER A 543 3.68 -7.98 -29.24
C SER A 543 3.69 -6.46 -29.48
N LEU A 544 4.38 -5.70 -28.62
CA LEU A 544 4.58 -4.25 -28.73
C LEU A 544 6.08 -3.90 -28.68
N LYS A 545 6.56 -3.01 -29.57
CA LYS A 545 7.97 -2.58 -29.53
C LYS A 545 8.19 -1.56 -28.40
N PRO A 546 9.34 -1.59 -27.69
CA PRO A 546 9.68 -0.64 -26.62
C PRO A 546 9.49 0.85 -26.98
N GLU A 547 9.80 1.23 -28.22
CA GLU A 547 9.71 2.60 -28.73
C GLU A 547 8.27 3.13 -28.78
N TYR A 548 7.28 2.24 -28.85
CA TYR A 548 5.87 2.59 -28.97
C TYR A 548 5.11 2.60 -27.63
N SER A 549 5.74 2.20 -26.52
CA SER A 549 5.16 2.32 -25.17
C SER A 549 5.94 3.32 -24.32
N GLU A 550 5.35 4.50 -24.10
CA GLU A 550 5.88 5.47 -23.15
C GLU A 550 5.92 4.86 -21.73
N THR A 551 4.90 4.08 -21.37
CA THR A 551 4.79 3.38 -20.09
C THR A 551 6.01 2.49 -19.84
N TYR A 552 6.41 1.68 -20.82
CA TYR A 552 7.60 0.84 -20.75
C TYR A 552 8.88 1.67 -20.60
N GLN A 553 9.04 2.74 -21.39
CA GLN A 553 10.26 3.58 -21.34
C GLN A 553 10.44 4.25 -19.98
N ILE A 554 9.35 4.72 -19.37
CA ILE A 554 9.36 5.33 -18.04
C ILE A 554 9.70 4.25 -17.00
N TYR A 555 9.06 3.08 -17.06
CA TYR A 555 9.35 1.94 -16.18
C TYR A 555 10.81 1.52 -16.26
N ASP A 556 11.32 1.29 -17.48
CA ASP A 556 12.68 0.85 -17.75
C ASP A 556 13.71 1.84 -17.20
N LYS A 557 13.45 3.14 -17.33
CA LYS A 557 14.31 4.18 -16.78
C LYS A 557 14.42 4.14 -15.26
N VAL A 558 13.30 3.92 -14.56
CA VAL A 558 13.30 3.75 -13.09
C VAL A 558 14.03 2.47 -12.70
N MET A 559 13.83 1.39 -13.44
CA MET A 559 14.53 0.12 -13.23
C MET A 559 16.05 0.24 -13.43
N HIS A 560 16.49 1.02 -14.42
CA HIS A 560 17.91 1.35 -14.61
C HIS A 560 18.48 2.15 -13.42
N TRP A 561 17.72 3.11 -12.87
CA TRP A 561 18.14 3.83 -11.67
C TRP A 561 18.22 2.92 -10.45
N ALA A 562 17.24 2.02 -10.27
CA ALA A 562 17.25 1.05 -9.19
C ALA A 562 18.50 0.13 -9.28
N ASP A 563 18.77 -0.41 -10.47
CA ASP A 563 19.94 -1.27 -10.71
C ASP A 563 21.28 -0.57 -10.51
N LYS A 564 21.35 0.73 -10.84
CA LYS A 564 22.53 1.55 -10.61
C LYS A 564 22.88 1.67 -9.13
N TYR A 565 21.88 1.72 -8.25
CA TYR A 565 22.08 1.99 -6.83
C TYR A 565 22.04 0.73 -5.94
N ARG A 566 21.31 -0.32 -6.31
CA ARG A 566 21.26 -1.52 -5.45
C ARG A 566 22.61 -2.23 -5.39
N THR A 567 22.91 -2.81 -4.22
CA THR A 567 24.06 -3.71 -4.04
C THR A 567 23.64 -5.18 -3.96
N LEU A 568 22.46 -5.45 -3.40
CA LEU A 568 21.86 -6.79 -3.39
C LEU A 568 21.64 -7.26 -4.82
N LYS A 569 22.06 -8.49 -5.11
CA LYS A 569 21.65 -9.17 -6.33
C LYS A 569 20.19 -9.59 -6.22
N ILE A 570 19.47 -9.52 -7.33
CA ILE A 570 18.07 -9.95 -7.39
C ILE A 570 18.00 -11.21 -8.26
N ARG A 571 17.69 -12.34 -7.63
CA ARG A 571 17.47 -13.62 -8.30
C ARG A 571 15.98 -13.93 -8.34
N THR A 572 15.61 -14.99 -9.05
CA THR A 572 14.23 -15.42 -9.17
C THR A 572 13.99 -16.82 -8.60
N ASN A 573 12.76 -17.10 -8.20
CA ASN A 573 12.27 -18.45 -7.95
C ASN A 573 11.54 -18.89 -9.22
N ALA A 574 12.10 -19.86 -9.93
CA ALA A 574 11.59 -20.34 -11.21
C ALA A 574 12.00 -21.79 -11.43
N ASP A 575 11.05 -22.60 -11.89
CA ASP A 575 11.18 -24.06 -11.95
C ASP A 575 11.04 -24.58 -13.39
N GLN A 576 10.68 -23.71 -14.35
CA GLN A 576 10.46 -24.05 -15.75
C GLN A 576 11.16 -23.05 -16.69
N PRO A 577 11.55 -23.46 -17.92
CA PRO A 577 12.28 -22.60 -18.85
C PRO A 577 11.54 -21.31 -19.25
N ASP A 578 10.22 -21.36 -19.43
CA ASP A 578 9.38 -20.20 -19.73
C ASP A 578 9.37 -19.18 -18.57
N GLN A 579 9.28 -19.66 -17.33
CA GLN A 579 9.41 -18.82 -16.14
C GLN A 579 10.79 -18.16 -16.06
N CYS A 580 11.85 -18.88 -16.44
CA CYS A 580 13.21 -18.35 -16.51
C CYS A 580 13.30 -17.21 -17.51
N ARG A 581 12.76 -17.40 -18.72
CA ARG A 581 12.70 -16.36 -19.75
C ARG A 581 11.97 -15.11 -19.26
N ASN A 582 10.82 -15.29 -18.62
CA ASN A 582 10.05 -14.19 -18.05
C ASN A 582 10.85 -13.44 -16.98
N ALA A 583 11.50 -14.17 -16.07
CA ALA A 583 12.31 -13.58 -15.02
C ALA A 583 13.51 -12.79 -15.57
N LEU A 584 14.15 -13.28 -16.64
CA LEU A 584 15.25 -12.58 -17.31
C LEU A 584 14.78 -11.26 -17.93
N ALA A 585 13.59 -11.24 -18.53
CA ALA A 585 13.00 -10.02 -19.07
C ALA A 585 12.76 -8.96 -17.97
N PHE A 586 12.44 -9.38 -16.75
CA PHE A 586 12.34 -8.49 -15.58
C PHE A 586 13.68 -8.16 -14.89
N GLY A 587 14.80 -8.63 -15.42
CA GLY A 587 16.14 -8.32 -14.92
C GLY A 587 16.69 -9.26 -13.85
N ALA A 588 16.20 -10.51 -13.76
CA ALA A 588 16.77 -11.51 -12.86
C ALA A 588 18.25 -11.78 -13.16
N GLN A 589 19.06 -11.89 -12.10
CA GLN A 589 20.51 -12.11 -12.19
C GLN A 589 20.90 -13.57 -11.92
N GLY A 590 19.93 -14.49 -11.91
CA GLY A 590 20.10 -15.90 -11.54
C GLY A 590 18.82 -16.48 -10.96
N ILE A 591 18.79 -17.79 -10.73
CA ILE A 591 17.69 -18.47 -10.03
C ILE A 591 18.14 -18.78 -8.62
N GLY A 592 17.50 -18.22 -7.59
CA GLY A 592 17.84 -18.47 -6.19
C GLY A 592 17.12 -19.67 -5.60
N LEU A 593 16.06 -20.15 -6.27
CA LEU A 593 15.35 -21.38 -5.92
C LEU A 593 14.67 -21.97 -7.16
N CYS A 594 15.13 -23.14 -7.59
CA CYS A 594 14.44 -24.03 -8.51
C CYS A 594 14.00 -25.27 -7.71
N ARG A 595 12.68 -25.48 -7.62
CA ARG A 595 12.02 -26.57 -6.91
C ARG A 595 11.88 -27.77 -7.83
N THR A 596 12.48 -28.88 -7.45
CA THR A 596 12.46 -30.09 -8.27
C THR A 596 11.17 -30.88 -8.12
N GLU A 597 10.46 -30.70 -7.01
CA GLU A 597 9.16 -31.30 -6.76
C GLU A 597 8.13 -30.97 -7.85
N HIS A 598 8.14 -29.73 -8.34
CA HIS A 598 7.25 -29.28 -9.42
C HIS A 598 7.50 -29.99 -10.76
N MET A 599 8.71 -30.50 -10.97
CA MET A 599 9.07 -31.23 -12.20
C MET A 599 8.50 -32.64 -12.24
N PHE A 600 8.00 -33.15 -11.11
CA PHE A 600 7.40 -34.48 -11.01
C PHE A 600 5.88 -34.50 -11.22
N PHE A 601 5.23 -33.34 -11.12
CA PHE A 601 3.79 -33.24 -11.31
C PHE A 601 3.46 -33.12 -12.80
N GLY A 602 2.68 -34.08 -13.33
CA GLY A 602 2.12 -34.03 -14.68
C GLY A 602 2.41 -35.24 -15.57
N GLY A 603 1.37 -35.73 -16.26
CA GLY A 603 1.45 -36.84 -17.21
C GLY A 603 2.12 -38.09 -16.63
N ASP A 604 2.94 -38.78 -17.43
CA ASP A 604 3.62 -40.02 -17.04
C ASP A 604 4.68 -39.84 -15.93
N ARG A 605 5.03 -38.60 -15.56
CA ARG A 605 6.06 -38.31 -14.54
C ARG A 605 5.60 -38.66 -13.13
N ILE A 606 4.33 -38.38 -12.82
CA ILE A 606 3.76 -38.68 -11.50
C ILE A 606 3.69 -40.19 -11.26
N ASP A 607 3.41 -40.95 -12.31
CA ASP A 607 3.32 -42.41 -12.25
C ASP A 607 4.71 -43.03 -11.98
N ALA A 608 5.78 -42.50 -12.58
CA ALA A 608 7.15 -42.93 -12.28
C ALA A 608 7.60 -42.58 -10.85
N VAL A 609 7.15 -41.44 -10.28
CA VAL A 609 7.39 -41.12 -8.87
C VAL A 609 6.62 -42.07 -7.95
N ARG A 610 5.36 -42.38 -8.28
CA ARG A 610 4.57 -43.34 -7.51
C ARG A 610 5.18 -44.74 -7.53
N GLU A 611 5.68 -45.19 -8.67
CA GLU A 611 6.41 -46.46 -8.79
C GLU A 611 7.67 -46.48 -7.89
N MET A 612 8.43 -45.38 -7.86
CA MET A 612 9.59 -45.22 -6.98
C MET A 612 9.20 -45.33 -5.49
N ILE A 613 8.09 -44.70 -5.08
CA ILE A 613 7.59 -44.72 -3.70
C ILE A 613 7.11 -46.12 -3.29
N LEU A 614 6.46 -46.82 -4.22
CA LEU A 614 5.91 -48.16 -4.01
C LEU A 614 6.98 -49.26 -4.10
N SER A 615 8.21 -48.95 -4.53
CA SER A 615 9.31 -49.93 -4.66
C SER A 615 9.75 -50.45 -3.28
N ASP A 616 9.96 -51.77 -3.19
CA ASP A 616 10.37 -52.44 -1.94
C ASP A 616 11.88 -52.78 -1.94
N THR A 617 12.51 -52.80 -3.12
CA THR A 617 13.96 -53.01 -3.28
C THR A 617 14.67 -51.80 -3.88
N LEU A 618 15.99 -51.73 -3.68
CA LEU A 618 16.84 -50.71 -4.32
C LEU A 618 16.78 -50.80 -5.85
N GLU A 619 16.83 -52.02 -6.40
CA GLU A 619 16.83 -52.27 -7.85
C GLU A 619 15.54 -51.79 -8.53
N GLU A 620 14.38 -52.00 -7.89
CA GLU A 620 13.09 -51.47 -8.35
C GLU A 620 13.08 -49.94 -8.31
N ARG A 621 13.57 -49.35 -7.22
CA ARG A 621 13.63 -47.90 -7.06
C ARG A 621 14.53 -47.25 -8.11
N GLU A 622 15.69 -47.84 -8.39
CA GLU A 622 16.61 -47.37 -9.43
C GLU A 622 15.99 -47.45 -10.83
N LYS A 623 15.20 -48.50 -11.13
CA LYS A 623 14.45 -48.60 -12.40
C LYS A 623 13.40 -47.50 -12.53
N ALA A 624 12.67 -47.20 -11.45
CA ALA A 624 11.70 -46.10 -11.44
C ALA A 624 12.40 -44.73 -11.61
N LEU A 625 13.50 -44.51 -10.88
CA LEU A 625 14.34 -43.31 -10.98
C LEU A 625 14.93 -43.12 -12.40
N ALA A 626 15.29 -44.20 -13.09
CA ALA A 626 15.79 -44.15 -14.47
C ALA A 626 14.73 -43.63 -15.46
N LYS A 627 13.43 -43.83 -15.18
CA LYS A 627 12.32 -43.25 -15.96
C LYS A 627 12.20 -41.74 -15.74
N LEU A 628 12.51 -41.25 -14.53
CA LEU A 628 12.46 -39.83 -14.17
C LEU A 628 13.65 -39.03 -14.71
N PHE A 629 14.81 -39.68 -14.83
CA PHE A 629 16.05 -39.06 -15.30
C PHE A 629 15.92 -38.23 -16.59
N PRO A 630 15.37 -38.74 -17.72
CA PRO A 630 15.30 -37.97 -18.97
C PRO A 630 14.45 -36.70 -18.81
N PHE A 631 13.32 -36.78 -18.11
CA PHE A 631 12.44 -35.63 -17.88
C PHE A 631 13.15 -34.52 -17.10
N GLN A 632 13.79 -34.85 -15.98
CA GLN A 632 14.52 -33.84 -15.21
C GLN A 632 15.72 -33.28 -15.98
N LYS A 633 16.47 -34.14 -16.68
CA LYS A 633 17.62 -33.69 -17.48
C LYS A 633 17.18 -32.68 -18.53
N ASP A 634 16.08 -32.94 -19.24
CA ASP A 634 15.56 -32.04 -20.28
C ASP A 634 15.03 -30.73 -19.70
N ASP A 635 14.33 -30.77 -18.56
CA ASP A 635 13.90 -29.54 -17.86
C ASP A 635 15.11 -28.68 -17.44
N PHE A 636 16.13 -29.29 -16.81
CA PHE A 636 17.35 -28.58 -16.42
C PHE A 636 18.14 -28.07 -17.62
N TYR A 637 18.19 -28.83 -18.71
CA TYR A 637 18.83 -28.39 -19.96
C TYR A 637 18.16 -27.11 -20.46
N GLY A 638 16.82 -27.07 -20.49
CA GLY A 638 16.06 -25.88 -20.86
C GLY A 638 16.36 -24.69 -19.92
N ILE A 639 16.36 -24.93 -18.61
CA ILE A 639 16.66 -23.88 -17.61
C ILE A 639 18.08 -23.32 -17.79
N PHE A 640 19.10 -24.18 -17.91
CA PHE A 640 20.48 -23.73 -18.10
C PHE A 640 20.67 -22.96 -19.41
N LYS A 641 20.00 -23.40 -20.48
CA LYS A 641 20.05 -22.74 -21.79
C LYS A 641 19.50 -21.32 -21.74
N GLU A 642 18.36 -21.12 -21.09
CA GLU A 642 17.76 -19.78 -20.92
C GLU A 642 18.62 -18.90 -19.98
N MET A 643 19.12 -19.46 -18.88
CA MET A 643 19.86 -18.68 -17.87
C MET A 643 21.28 -18.29 -18.31
N GLY A 644 21.89 -19.06 -19.21
CA GLY A 644 23.24 -18.81 -19.71
C GLY A 644 24.29 -18.88 -18.60
N ASP A 645 25.13 -17.85 -18.51
CA ASP A 645 26.25 -17.77 -17.54
C ASP A 645 25.82 -17.37 -16.11
N ARG A 646 24.51 -17.24 -15.87
CA ARG A 646 23.94 -16.85 -14.57
C ARG A 646 23.83 -18.08 -13.64
N PRO A 647 23.99 -17.88 -12.32
CA PRO A 647 23.92 -18.99 -11.37
C PRO A 647 22.49 -19.52 -11.21
N VAL A 648 22.35 -20.84 -11.17
CA VAL A 648 21.06 -21.54 -11.02
C VAL A 648 21.11 -22.42 -9.78
N THR A 649 20.36 -22.04 -8.73
CA THR A 649 20.26 -22.79 -7.48
C THR A 649 19.09 -23.76 -7.53
N ILE A 650 19.40 -25.05 -7.48
CA ILE A 650 18.45 -26.16 -7.61
C ILE A 650 18.34 -26.85 -6.26
N ARG A 651 17.12 -26.92 -5.72
CA ARG A 651 16.82 -27.60 -4.46
C ARG A 651 16.48 -29.07 -4.76
N THR A 652 17.17 -29.99 -4.10
CA THR A 652 16.81 -31.42 -4.18
C THR A 652 15.42 -31.66 -3.60
N LEU A 653 14.85 -32.85 -3.85
CA LEU A 653 13.49 -33.20 -3.46
C LEU A 653 13.24 -32.89 -1.97
N ASP A 654 12.18 -32.13 -1.71
CA ASP A 654 11.82 -31.62 -0.40
C ASP A 654 10.54 -32.23 0.21
N PRO A 655 9.41 -32.42 -0.50
CA PRO A 655 8.18 -32.89 0.12
C PRO A 655 8.25 -34.34 0.60
N PRO A 656 7.43 -34.72 1.61
CA PRO A 656 7.29 -36.10 2.03
C PRO A 656 6.62 -36.94 0.94
N LEU A 657 6.91 -38.25 0.93
CA LEU A 657 6.48 -39.14 -0.15
C LEU A 657 4.96 -39.30 -0.25
N HIS A 658 4.21 -39.12 0.84
CA HIS A 658 2.75 -39.28 0.82
C HIS A 658 2.03 -38.22 -0.01
N GLU A 659 2.63 -37.04 -0.25
CA GLU A 659 2.04 -35.98 -1.10
C GLU A 659 1.90 -36.41 -2.57
N PHE A 660 2.65 -37.42 -3.01
CA PHE A 660 2.58 -37.95 -4.38
C PHE A 660 1.61 -39.12 -4.52
N LEU A 661 1.08 -39.64 -3.41
CA LEU A 661 0.17 -40.78 -3.40
C LEU A 661 -1.30 -40.32 -3.40
N PRO A 662 -2.19 -41.04 -4.10
CA PRO A 662 -3.61 -40.71 -4.10
C PRO A 662 -4.25 -40.97 -2.74
N HIS A 663 -5.16 -40.09 -2.34
CA HIS A 663 -5.88 -40.19 -1.06
C HIS A 663 -7.25 -40.87 -1.21
N ASP A 664 -7.85 -40.82 -2.40
CA ASP A 664 -9.15 -41.41 -2.69
C ASP A 664 -9.04 -42.90 -3.05
N GLU A 665 -9.98 -43.70 -2.55
CA GLU A 665 -10.02 -45.15 -2.78
C GLU A 665 -10.05 -45.51 -4.28
N TYR A 666 -10.77 -44.73 -5.09
CA TYR A 666 -10.85 -44.94 -6.53
C TYR A 666 -9.47 -44.81 -7.21
N GLU A 667 -8.76 -43.72 -6.91
CA GLU A 667 -7.44 -43.45 -7.48
C GLU A 667 -6.38 -44.44 -6.96
N GLN A 668 -6.50 -44.89 -5.71
CA GLN A 668 -5.64 -45.95 -5.17
C GLN A 668 -5.85 -47.28 -5.89
N LYS A 669 -7.09 -47.64 -6.24
CA LYS A 669 -7.40 -48.83 -7.05
C LYS A 669 -6.84 -48.70 -8.47
N GLU A 670 -6.93 -47.52 -9.08
CA GLU A 670 -6.32 -47.27 -10.39
C GLU A 670 -4.80 -47.40 -10.35
N LEU A 671 -4.16 -46.85 -9.31
CA LEU A 671 -2.72 -46.96 -9.11
C LEU A 671 -2.28 -48.41 -8.90
N ALA A 672 -3.05 -49.19 -8.13
CA ALA A 672 -2.81 -50.62 -7.94
C ALA A 672 -2.77 -51.38 -9.28
N MET A 673 -3.74 -51.11 -10.17
CA MET A 673 -3.77 -51.72 -11.51
C MET A 673 -2.57 -51.30 -12.37
N LYS A 674 -2.18 -50.02 -12.35
CA LYS A 674 -1.06 -49.49 -13.15
C LYS A 674 0.30 -50.07 -12.73
N VAL A 675 0.52 -50.23 -11.44
CA VAL A 675 1.83 -50.64 -10.88
C VAL A 675 1.91 -52.16 -10.67
N GLY A 676 0.80 -52.89 -10.90
CA GLY A 676 0.75 -54.34 -10.75
C GLY A 676 0.77 -54.82 -9.30
N LYS A 677 0.25 -54.02 -8.36
CA LYS A 677 0.12 -54.33 -6.93
C LYS A 677 -1.36 -54.48 -6.54
N THR A 678 -1.66 -55.07 -5.38
CA THR A 678 -3.05 -55.13 -4.90
C THR A 678 -3.45 -53.79 -4.27
N TYR A 679 -4.76 -53.51 -4.23
CA TYR A 679 -5.28 -52.32 -3.54
C TYR A 679 -4.86 -52.29 -2.07
N ASP A 680 -4.87 -53.45 -1.40
CA ASP A 680 -4.47 -53.56 0.01
C ASP A 680 -2.98 -53.23 0.20
N ASP A 681 -2.10 -53.59 -0.76
CA ASP A 681 -0.68 -53.22 -0.72
C ASP A 681 -0.49 -51.69 -0.85
N ILE A 682 -1.24 -51.05 -1.76
CA ILE A 682 -1.20 -49.59 -1.95
C ILE A 682 -1.71 -48.89 -0.69
N LYS A 683 -2.86 -49.34 -0.16
CA LYS A 683 -3.45 -48.77 1.05
C LYS A 683 -2.52 -48.91 2.24
N ALA A 684 -1.92 -50.07 2.46
CA ALA A 684 -0.94 -50.28 3.52
C ALA A 684 0.28 -49.37 3.38
N LYS A 685 0.76 -49.12 2.14
CA LYS A 685 1.88 -48.21 1.90
C LYS A 685 1.50 -46.75 2.15
N VAL A 686 0.30 -46.33 1.75
CA VAL A 686 -0.24 -44.98 2.03
C VAL A 686 -0.35 -44.77 3.54
N GLU A 687 -0.92 -45.73 4.28
CA GLU A 687 -1.02 -45.68 5.74
C GLU A 687 0.36 -45.68 6.42
N LEU A 688 1.34 -46.43 5.91
CA LEU A 688 2.71 -46.44 6.43
C LEU A 688 3.43 -45.09 6.23
N LEU A 689 3.18 -44.42 5.10
CA LEU A 689 3.79 -43.13 4.76
C LEU A 689 3.00 -41.93 5.31
N HIS A 690 1.84 -42.19 5.91
CA HIS A 690 1.04 -41.17 6.58
C HIS A 690 1.80 -40.64 7.79
N GLU A 691 1.84 -39.32 7.92
CA GLU A 691 2.52 -38.62 9.02
C GLU A 691 1.55 -37.70 9.72
N PHE A 692 1.61 -37.66 11.06
CA PHE A 692 0.79 -36.74 11.85
C PHE A 692 1.08 -35.26 11.56
N ASN A 693 2.35 -34.93 11.29
CA ASN A 693 2.80 -33.57 10.99
C ASN A 693 3.77 -33.60 9.80
N PRO A 694 3.27 -33.67 8.55
CA PRO A 694 4.08 -33.78 7.33
C PRO A 694 5.19 -32.73 7.20
N MET A 695 4.92 -31.50 7.65
CA MET A 695 5.87 -30.38 7.62
C MET A 695 7.18 -30.69 8.37
N MET A 696 7.13 -31.52 9.44
CA MET A 696 8.30 -31.89 10.25
C MET A 696 8.77 -33.33 10.04
N GLY A 697 8.22 -34.03 9.03
CA GLY A 697 8.35 -35.47 8.84
C GLY A 697 9.59 -35.97 8.08
N HIS A 698 9.45 -37.11 7.42
CA HIS A 698 10.46 -37.82 6.65
C HIS A 698 10.58 -37.25 5.24
N ARG A 699 11.22 -36.09 5.16
CA ARG A 699 11.31 -35.27 3.96
C ARG A 699 12.69 -34.61 3.82
N GLY A 700 12.91 -33.86 2.74
CA GLY A 700 14.16 -33.12 2.51
C GLY A 700 15.43 -33.97 2.61
N CYS A 701 16.48 -33.47 3.28
CA CYS A 701 17.74 -34.20 3.42
C CYS A 701 17.59 -35.57 4.11
N ARG A 702 16.59 -35.76 4.97
CA ARG A 702 16.37 -37.02 5.69
C ARG A 702 16.01 -38.13 4.72
N LEU A 703 15.13 -37.81 3.76
CA LEU A 703 14.75 -38.71 2.70
C LEU A 703 15.95 -39.09 1.81
N GLY A 704 16.75 -38.10 1.42
CA GLY A 704 17.97 -38.33 0.63
C GLY A 704 19.07 -39.08 1.39
N ILE A 705 19.08 -39.06 2.73
CA ILE A 705 20.01 -39.86 3.54
C ILE A 705 19.57 -41.33 3.58
N VAL A 706 18.28 -41.59 3.74
CA VAL A 706 17.72 -42.95 3.77
C VAL A 706 17.72 -43.60 2.38
N TYR A 707 17.46 -42.80 1.34
CA TYR A 707 17.44 -43.23 -0.06
C TYR A 707 18.40 -42.38 -0.93
N PRO A 708 19.74 -42.60 -0.82
CA PRO A 708 20.76 -41.81 -1.51
C PRO A 708 20.62 -41.77 -3.04
N GLU A 709 20.06 -42.82 -3.62
CA GLU A 709 19.78 -42.97 -5.05
C GLU A 709 18.85 -41.88 -5.59
N ILE A 710 17.95 -41.32 -4.76
CA ILE A 710 17.08 -40.20 -5.15
C ILE A 710 17.95 -38.95 -5.39
N THR A 711 18.79 -38.58 -4.42
CA THR A 711 19.73 -37.46 -4.54
C THR A 711 20.72 -37.69 -5.68
N ALA A 712 21.20 -38.94 -5.87
CA ALA A 712 22.12 -39.30 -6.94
C ALA A 712 21.49 -39.13 -8.32
N MET A 713 20.23 -39.54 -8.52
CA MET A 713 19.51 -39.35 -9.78
C MET A 713 19.34 -37.87 -10.10
N GLN A 714 18.90 -37.06 -9.14
CA GLN A 714 18.75 -35.61 -9.34
C GLN A 714 20.08 -34.93 -9.65
N ALA A 715 21.14 -35.25 -8.90
CA ALA A 715 22.49 -34.75 -9.19
C ALA A 715 22.96 -35.15 -10.59
N ARG A 716 22.69 -36.39 -11.02
CA ARG A 716 23.05 -36.86 -12.36
C ARG A 716 22.31 -36.07 -13.43
N ALA A 717 21.00 -35.84 -13.26
CA ALA A 717 20.20 -35.05 -14.19
C ALA A 717 20.72 -33.61 -14.31
N ILE A 718 20.96 -32.94 -13.17
CA ILE A 718 21.52 -31.58 -13.10
C ILE A 718 22.85 -31.48 -13.85
N PHE A 719 23.80 -32.37 -13.51
CA PHE A 719 25.16 -32.28 -14.07
C PHE A 719 25.24 -32.76 -15.51
N THR A 720 24.37 -33.69 -15.92
CA THR A 720 24.30 -34.12 -17.33
C THR A 720 23.79 -32.97 -18.20
N ALA A 721 22.70 -32.32 -17.78
CA ALA A 721 22.18 -31.14 -18.45
C ALA A 721 23.23 -30.01 -18.50
N ALA A 722 23.92 -29.75 -17.39
CA ALA A 722 25.01 -28.78 -17.34
C ALA A 722 26.16 -29.13 -18.31
N ALA A 723 26.54 -30.40 -18.40
CA ALA A 723 27.58 -30.87 -19.31
C ALA A 723 27.17 -30.73 -20.79
N GLU A 724 25.92 -31.05 -21.13
CA GLU A 724 25.35 -30.89 -22.47
C GLU A 724 25.38 -29.40 -22.88
N VAL A 725 24.82 -28.51 -22.06
CA VAL A 725 24.81 -27.06 -22.31
C VAL A 725 26.22 -26.47 -22.36
N LYS A 726 27.16 -27.00 -21.56
CA LYS A 726 28.56 -26.58 -21.59
C LYS A 726 29.25 -26.92 -22.92
N LYS A 727 28.93 -28.05 -23.53
CA LYS A 727 29.43 -28.43 -24.87
C LYS A 727 28.92 -27.50 -25.97
N GLU A 728 27.78 -26.86 -25.75
CA GLU A 728 27.24 -25.81 -26.63
C GLU A 728 27.93 -24.45 -26.45
N GLY A 729 28.92 -24.34 -25.55
CA GLY A 729 29.74 -23.14 -25.34
C GLY A 729 29.24 -22.20 -24.25
N ILE A 730 28.16 -22.54 -23.55
CA ILE A 730 27.59 -21.73 -22.46
C ILE A 730 28.29 -22.07 -21.14
N ASN A 731 28.68 -21.07 -20.34
CA ASN A 731 29.37 -21.30 -19.08
C ASN A 731 28.39 -21.41 -17.90
N VAL A 732 27.73 -22.56 -17.82
CA VAL A 732 26.78 -22.89 -16.75
C VAL A 732 27.41 -22.87 -15.36
N LYS A 733 26.62 -22.42 -14.36
CA LYS A 733 27.02 -22.35 -12.94
C LYS A 733 25.94 -23.00 -12.05
N PRO A 734 25.85 -24.34 -12.04
CA PRO A 734 24.92 -25.05 -11.17
C PRO A 734 25.27 -24.88 -9.69
N GLU A 735 24.26 -24.65 -8.86
CA GLU A 735 24.34 -24.60 -7.41
C GLU A 735 23.34 -25.62 -6.85
N VAL A 736 23.82 -26.70 -6.23
CA VAL A 736 22.95 -27.74 -5.65
C VAL A 736 22.68 -27.42 -4.18
N MET A 737 21.42 -27.34 -3.81
CA MET A 737 20.99 -26.96 -2.47
C MET A 737 20.25 -28.11 -1.78
N ILE A 738 20.75 -28.50 -0.60
CA ILE A 738 20.15 -29.54 0.23
C ILE A 738 19.13 -28.89 1.21
N PRO A 739 17.85 -29.31 1.22
CA PRO A 739 16.82 -28.78 2.11
C PRO A 739 16.80 -29.45 3.49
N LEU A 740 16.16 -28.80 4.45
CA LEU A 740 15.82 -29.27 5.81
C LEU A 740 17.00 -29.76 6.66
N VAL A 741 18.22 -29.27 6.39
CA VAL A 741 19.42 -29.60 7.16
C VAL A 741 19.30 -29.02 8.57
N GLY A 742 19.55 -29.86 9.58
CA GLY A 742 19.69 -29.44 10.99
C GLY A 742 21.10 -29.62 11.54
N TYR A 743 21.86 -30.59 11.03
CA TYR A 743 23.22 -30.94 11.46
C TYR A 743 24.21 -30.87 10.28
N ALA A 744 25.43 -30.40 10.53
CA ALA A 744 26.48 -30.34 9.49
C ALA A 744 26.78 -31.72 8.86
N ARG A 745 26.62 -32.81 9.62
CA ARG A 745 26.81 -34.18 9.11
C ARG A 745 25.73 -34.64 8.13
N GLU A 746 24.50 -34.16 8.27
CA GLU A 746 23.43 -34.42 7.29
C GLU A 746 23.81 -33.81 5.94
N LEU A 747 24.32 -32.57 5.97
CA LEU A 747 24.81 -31.89 4.76
C LEU A 747 26.04 -32.56 4.15
N ASP A 748 27.04 -32.95 4.97
CA ASP A 748 28.24 -33.66 4.49
C ASP A 748 27.88 -34.99 3.81
N ASN A 749 26.94 -35.75 4.38
CA ASN A 749 26.45 -37.00 3.79
C ASN A 749 25.92 -36.78 2.37
N GLN A 750 25.00 -35.83 2.19
CA GLN A 750 24.40 -35.54 0.88
C GLN A 750 25.40 -34.90 -0.09
N THR A 751 26.30 -34.04 0.41
CA THR A 751 27.35 -33.42 -0.40
C THR A 751 28.27 -34.45 -1.03
N ARG A 752 28.62 -35.53 -0.31
CA ARG A 752 29.44 -36.62 -0.87
C ARG A 752 28.76 -37.32 -2.04
N VAL A 753 27.45 -37.56 -1.94
CA VAL A 753 26.65 -38.14 -3.04
C VAL A 753 26.70 -37.23 -4.26
N VAL A 754 26.38 -35.94 -4.08
CA VAL A 754 26.37 -34.94 -5.16
C VAL A 754 27.75 -34.82 -5.83
N ARG A 755 28.83 -34.73 -5.04
CA ARG A 755 30.20 -34.59 -5.58
C ARG A 755 30.67 -35.83 -6.33
N LYS A 756 30.33 -37.04 -5.84
CA LYS A 756 30.65 -38.29 -6.54
C LYS A 756 30.05 -38.27 -7.94
N ILE A 757 28.75 -37.96 -8.05
CA ILE A 757 28.03 -37.94 -9.33
C ILE A 757 28.54 -36.82 -10.25
N ALA A 758 28.86 -35.64 -9.71
CA ALA A 758 29.45 -34.55 -10.50
C ALA A 758 30.74 -34.99 -11.20
N ASN A 759 31.65 -35.65 -10.48
CA ASN A 759 32.91 -36.14 -11.03
C ASN A 759 32.67 -37.20 -12.12
N GLU A 760 31.80 -38.17 -11.87
CA GLU A 760 31.45 -39.21 -12.85
C GLU A 760 30.92 -38.59 -14.16
N VAL A 761 30.01 -37.62 -14.07
CA VAL A 761 29.45 -36.96 -15.25
C VAL A 761 30.49 -36.11 -15.99
N MET A 762 31.33 -35.35 -15.26
CA MET A 762 32.40 -34.57 -15.88
C MET A 762 33.40 -35.45 -16.64
N GLU A 763 33.78 -36.60 -16.07
CA GLU A 763 34.64 -37.59 -16.72
C GLU A 763 33.96 -38.20 -17.94
N GLN A 764 32.72 -38.66 -17.79
CA GLN A 764 31.94 -39.28 -18.88
C GLN A 764 31.77 -38.34 -20.08
N PHE A 765 31.51 -37.05 -19.83
CA PHE A 765 31.29 -36.08 -20.89
C PHE A 765 32.58 -35.42 -21.38
N GLY A 766 33.70 -35.59 -20.69
CA GLY A 766 34.98 -34.96 -21.03
C GLY A 766 34.94 -33.42 -20.88
N VAL A 767 34.15 -32.90 -19.94
CA VAL A 767 33.99 -31.46 -19.70
C VAL A 767 34.27 -31.10 -18.24
N LYS A 768 34.71 -29.86 -18.02
CA LYS A 768 34.82 -29.28 -16.67
C LYS A 768 33.97 -28.03 -16.58
N PHE A 769 33.21 -27.92 -15.49
CA PHE A 769 32.44 -26.73 -15.14
C PHE A 769 32.46 -26.53 -13.62
N GLU A 770 32.31 -25.29 -13.18
CA GLU A 770 32.27 -24.96 -11.75
C GLU A 770 30.85 -25.20 -11.20
N TYR A 771 30.76 -25.77 -10.01
CA TYR A 771 29.50 -25.96 -9.30
C TYR A 771 29.73 -25.80 -7.79
N HIS A 772 28.66 -25.46 -7.07
CA HIS A 772 28.71 -25.31 -5.62
C HIS A 772 27.66 -26.20 -4.97
N VAL A 773 27.96 -26.74 -3.79
CA VAL A 773 26.99 -27.45 -2.94
C VAL A 773 26.76 -26.63 -1.67
N GLY A 774 25.51 -26.27 -1.44
CA GLY A 774 25.09 -25.46 -0.29
C GLY A 774 23.85 -26.03 0.37
N THR A 775 23.28 -25.26 1.27
CA THR A 775 22.14 -25.71 2.08
C THR A 775 21.10 -24.62 2.22
N MET A 776 19.86 -25.06 2.38
CA MET A 776 18.82 -24.20 2.91
C MET A 776 19.00 -24.04 4.42
N ILE A 777 18.91 -22.81 4.93
CA ILE A 777 18.85 -22.51 6.37
C ILE A 777 17.39 -22.22 6.71
N GLU A 778 16.69 -23.27 7.09
CA GLU A 778 15.25 -23.25 7.35
C GLU A 778 14.84 -23.97 8.64
N VAL A 779 15.80 -24.64 9.30
CA VAL A 779 15.63 -25.23 10.62
C VAL A 779 16.33 -24.32 11.65
N PRO A 780 15.68 -23.92 12.76
CA PRO A 780 16.30 -23.05 13.77
C PRO A 780 17.65 -23.57 14.27
N ARG A 781 17.80 -24.89 14.40
CA ARG A 781 19.08 -25.53 14.76
C ARG A 781 20.21 -25.18 13.78
N ALA A 782 19.95 -25.21 12.49
CA ALA A 782 20.96 -24.88 11.48
C ALA A 782 21.37 -23.41 11.54
N ALA A 783 20.44 -22.51 11.87
CA ALA A 783 20.78 -21.11 12.11
C ALA A 783 21.67 -20.93 13.35
N LEU A 784 21.34 -21.61 14.45
CA LEU A 784 22.08 -21.56 15.71
C LEU A 784 23.46 -22.21 15.64
N THR A 785 23.67 -23.18 14.75
CA THR A 785 24.93 -23.92 14.53
C THR A 785 25.55 -23.63 13.17
N ALA A 786 25.25 -22.46 12.59
CA ALA A 786 25.62 -22.12 11.23
C ALA A 786 27.14 -22.11 10.97
N ASP A 787 27.96 -21.92 12.01
CA ASP A 787 29.41 -22.06 11.96
C ASP A 787 29.85 -23.50 11.65
N GLU A 788 29.20 -24.50 12.23
CA GLU A 788 29.45 -25.92 11.91
C GLU A 788 28.98 -26.24 10.48
N VAL A 789 27.76 -25.81 10.13
CA VAL A 789 27.17 -26.06 8.81
C VAL A 789 28.01 -25.39 7.71
N ALA A 790 28.55 -24.20 7.95
CA ALA A 790 29.38 -23.46 7.01
C ALA A 790 30.73 -24.13 6.72
N GLN A 791 31.21 -25.06 7.55
CA GLN A 791 32.42 -25.84 7.22
C GLN A 791 32.22 -26.62 5.91
N VAL A 792 31.01 -27.17 5.73
CA VAL A 792 30.64 -27.97 4.56
C VAL A 792 30.01 -27.10 3.46
N ALA A 793 29.03 -26.27 3.82
CA ALA A 793 28.26 -25.48 2.86
C ALA A 793 29.11 -24.44 2.13
N GLU A 794 28.92 -24.30 0.82
CA GLU A 794 29.55 -23.23 0.01
C GLU A 794 28.67 -21.98 -0.13
N PHE A 795 27.37 -22.13 0.13
CA PHE A 795 26.41 -21.02 0.23
C PHE A 795 25.26 -21.39 1.17
N PHE A 796 24.59 -20.36 1.68
CA PHE A 796 23.33 -20.46 2.41
C PHE A 796 22.20 -19.81 1.61
N SER A 797 21.04 -20.45 1.61
CA SER A 797 19.78 -19.82 1.20
C SER A 797 18.79 -19.93 2.36
N PHE A 798 18.25 -18.82 2.85
CA PHE A 798 17.23 -18.89 3.90
C PHE A 798 15.88 -19.29 3.31
N GLY A 799 15.38 -20.44 3.75
CA GLY A 799 14.00 -20.88 3.54
C GLY A 799 13.13 -20.29 4.64
N THR A 800 12.84 -18.99 4.53
CA THR A 800 12.20 -18.25 5.64
C THR A 800 10.76 -18.66 5.91
N ASN A 801 10.07 -19.28 4.95
CA ASN A 801 8.74 -19.83 5.18
C ASN A 801 8.79 -20.91 6.28
N ASP A 802 9.60 -21.95 6.09
CA ASP A 802 9.80 -23.02 7.08
C ASP A 802 10.51 -22.56 8.34
N LEU A 803 11.45 -21.62 8.23
CA LEU A 803 12.08 -21.02 9.40
C LEU A 803 11.06 -20.28 10.27
N THR A 804 10.13 -19.53 9.68
CA THR A 804 9.03 -18.87 10.41
C THR A 804 8.13 -19.92 11.06
N GLN A 805 7.71 -20.96 10.33
CA GLN A 805 6.88 -22.04 10.86
C GLN A 805 7.51 -22.66 12.13
N LEU A 806 8.77 -23.07 12.05
CA LEU A 806 9.47 -23.73 13.17
C LEU A 806 9.82 -22.78 14.32
N THR A 807 10.12 -21.52 14.02
CA THR A 807 10.48 -20.53 15.06
C THR A 807 9.25 -20.10 15.86
N MET A 808 8.12 -19.93 15.19
CA MET A 808 6.89 -19.46 15.81
C MET A 808 5.97 -20.61 16.29
N GLY A 809 6.24 -21.85 15.87
CA GLY A 809 5.37 -22.99 16.15
C GLY A 809 4.05 -22.89 15.38
N LEU A 810 4.10 -22.42 14.13
CA LEU A 810 2.95 -22.16 13.28
C LEU A 810 2.98 -23.11 12.07
N SER A 811 1.89 -23.83 11.83
CA SER A 811 1.63 -24.46 10.54
C SER A 811 1.01 -23.43 9.61
N ARG A 812 1.63 -23.19 8.44
CA ARG A 812 1.14 -22.20 7.48
C ARG A 812 -0.29 -22.51 7.02
N ASP A 813 -0.58 -23.79 6.79
CA ASP A 813 -1.87 -24.24 6.26
C ASP A 813 -3.00 -24.11 7.29
N ASP A 814 -2.68 -24.23 8.58
CA ASP A 814 -3.66 -24.15 9.68
C ASP A 814 -3.80 -22.72 10.26
N SER A 815 -2.76 -21.90 10.11
CA SER A 815 -2.68 -20.57 10.73
C SER A 815 -3.79 -19.61 10.26
N GLY A 816 -4.37 -19.84 9.07
CA GLY A 816 -5.49 -19.04 8.57
C GLY A 816 -6.70 -18.99 9.51
N THR A 817 -6.86 -19.96 10.42
CA THR A 817 -7.98 -20.06 11.36
C THR A 817 -7.92 -19.06 12.52
N PHE A 818 -6.73 -18.58 12.90
CA PHE A 818 -6.55 -17.68 14.05
C PHE A 818 -5.62 -16.49 13.79
N LEU A 819 -4.74 -16.56 12.80
CA LEU A 819 -3.78 -15.49 12.49
C LEU A 819 -4.47 -14.17 12.12
N PRO A 820 -5.58 -14.16 11.34
CA PRO A 820 -6.36 -12.93 11.14
C PRO A 820 -6.84 -12.31 12.45
N PHE A 821 -7.30 -13.14 13.40
CA PHE A 821 -7.71 -12.67 14.73
C PHE A 821 -6.51 -12.11 15.52
N TYR A 822 -5.32 -12.71 15.43
CA TYR A 822 -4.12 -12.19 16.09
C TYR A 822 -3.71 -10.80 15.57
N VAL A 823 -3.76 -10.61 14.25
CA VAL A 823 -3.53 -9.30 13.61
C VAL A 823 -4.63 -8.32 14.00
N GLU A 824 -5.90 -8.77 14.01
CA GLU A 824 -7.04 -7.94 14.42
C GLU A 824 -6.97 -7.51 15.89
N LYS A 825 -6.48 -8.36 16.78
CA LYS A 825 -6.28 -8.01 18.21
C LYS A 825 -4.94 -7.34 18.48
N GLU A 826 -4.17 -7.01 17.44
CA GLU A 826 -2.85 -6.37 17.54
C GLU A 826 -1.85 -7.14 18.43
N LEU A 827 -2.03 -8.47 18.54
CA LEU A 827 -1.10 -9.35 19.26
C LEU A 827 0.21 -9.50 18.48
N ILE A 828 0.12 -9.40 17.14
CA ILE A 828 1.24 -9.35 16.21
C ILE A 828 1.04 -8.19 15.24
N PRO A 829 2.13 -7.58 14.73
CA PRO A 829 2.05 -6.39 13.88
C PRO A 829 1.56 -6.66 12.44
N GLY A 830 1.47 -7.92 12.04
CA GLY A 830 1.06 -8.36 10.71
C GLY A 830 1.33 -9.85 10.51
N ASP A 831 1.02 -10.36 9.32
CA ASP A 831 1.26 -11.75 8.95
C ASP A 831 2.78 -12.04 8.81
N PRO A 832 3.36 -12.92 9.66
CA PRO A 832 4.79 -13.24 9.65
C PRO A 832 5.23 -14.10 8.44
N PHE A 833 4.31 -14.57 7.60
CA PHE A 833 4.62 -15.24 6.34
C PHE A 833 4.72 -14.28 5.14
N ILE A 834 4.24 -13.04 5.30
CA ILE A 834 4.34 -11.98 4.28
C ILE A 834 5.58 -11.11 4.53
N SER A 835 5.76 -10.66 5.78
CA SER A 835 6.90 -9.83 6.20
C SER A 835 7.63 -10.54 7.33
N ILE A 836 8.95 -10.58 7.27
CA ILE A 836 9.78 -11.31 8.23
C ILE A 836 9.54 -10.83 9.67
N ASP A 837 9.30 -11.78 10.58
CA ASP A 837 9.21 -11.52 12.01
C ASP A 837 10.59 -11.16 12.63
N SER A 838 10.56 -10.41 13.72
CA SER A 838 11.74 -9.97 14.45
C SER A 838 12.61 -11.10 15.03
N ALA A 839 12.00 -12.18 15.53
CA ALA A 839 12.73 -13.34 16.07
C ALA A 839 13.34 -14.17 14.93
N VAL A 840 12.60 -14.34 13.84
CA VAL A 840 13.11 -15.00 12.62
C VAL A 840 14.27 -14.20 12.02
N ALA A 841 14.15 -12.88 11.97
CA ALA A 841 15.22 -11.98 11.52
C ALA A 841 16.48 -12.10 12.42
N GLU A 842 16.33 -12.34 13.71
CA GLU A 842 17.48 -12.57 14.60
C GLU A 842 18.20 -13.89 14.30
N LEU A 843 17.46 -14.97 14.03
CA LEU A 843 18.05 -16.24 13.58
C LEU A 843 18.82 -16.07 12.25
N VAL A 844 18.27 -15.29 11.32
CA VAL A 844 18.95 -14.96 10.06
C VAL A 844 20.28 -14.24 10.33
N LYS A 845 20.31 -13.23 11.20
CA LYS A 845 21.56 -12.53 11.56
C LYS A 845 22.59 -13.47 12.19
N ILE A 846 22.17 -14.25 13.19
CA ILE A 846 23.04 -15.21 13.88
C ILE A 846 23.68 -16.16 12.86
N ALA A 847 22.90 -16.68 11.92
CA ALA A 847 23.40 -17.61 10.92
C ALA A 847 24.36 -16.96 9.92
N VAL A 848 24.09 -15.71 9.50
CA VAL A 848 25.02 -14.93 8.64
C VAL A 848 26.34 -14.70 9.37
N GLU A 849 26.30 -14.21 10.61
CA GLU A 849 27.49 -13.89 11.40
C GLU A 849 28.33 -15.14 11.67
N LYS A 850 27.71 -16.21 12.17
CA LYS A 850 28.37 -17.48 12.44
C LYS A 850 28.91 -18.13 11.17
N GLY A 851 28.12 -18.21 10.10
CA GLY A 851 28.58 -18.79 8.84
C GLY A 851 29.77 -18.02 8.25
N ARG A 852 29.74 -16.69 8.27
CA ARG A 852 30.83 -15.86 7.76
C ARG A 852 32.05 -15.77 8.68
N SER A 853 31.90 -16.10 9.97
CA SER A 853 33.05 -16.26 10.87
C SER A 853 33.96 -17.43 10.45
N VAL A 854 33.38 -18.45 9.82
CA VAL A 854 34.09 -19.62 9.29
C VAL A 854 34.51 -19.41 7.84
N LYS A 855 33.60 -18.90 7.00
CA LYS A 855 33.86 -18.57 5.58
C LYS A 855 33.53 -17.10 5.30
N PRO A 856 34.51 -16.17 5.36
CA PRO A 856 34.25 -14.72 5.21
C PRO A 856 33.56 -14.31 3.91
N ARG A 857 33.70 -15.10 2.84
CA ARG A 857 33.04 -14.89 1.54
C ARG A 857 31.90 -15.88 1.28
N LEU A 858 31.33 -16.47 2.34
CA LEU A 858 30.15 -17.33 2.23
C LEU A 858 29.03 -16.53 1.57
N LYS A 859 28.56 -17.05 0.43
CA LYS A 859 27.42 -16.49 -0.28
C LYS A 859 26.16 -16.78 0.52
N VAL A 860 25.38 -15.77 0.84
CA VAL A 860 24.14 -15.90 1.61
C VAL A 860 23.01 -15.19 0.89
N GLY A 861 21.91 -15.88 0.66
CA GLY A 861 20.68 -15.27 0.16
C GLY A 861 19.44 -15.75 0.88
N ILE A 862 18.30 -15.25 0.44
CA ILE A 862 16.97 -15.62 0.93
C ILE A 862 16.09 -15.98 -0.26
N CYS A 863 15.24 -16.99 -0.09
CA CYS A 863 14.22 -17.37 -1.06
C CYS A 863 12.86 -17.50 -0.38
N GLY A 864 11.79 -17.45 -1.17
CA GLY A 864 10.41 -17.47 -0.70
C GLY A 864 9.69 -16.13 -0.90
N GLU A 865 8.56 -15.98 -0.24
CA GLU A 865 7.67 -14.81 -0.39
C GLU A 865 8.29 -13.55 0.20
N HIS A 866 8.93 -13.68 1.36
CA HIS A 866 9.74 -12.66 2.00
C HIS A 866 10.80 -12.03 1.09
N GLY A 867 11.34 -12.79 0.13
CA GLY A 867 12.33 -12.30 -0.83
C GLY A 867 11.81 -11.22 -1.77
N GLY A 868 10.48 -11.05 -1.86
CA GLY A 868 9.81 -9.99 -2.62
C GLY A 868 9.16 -8.92 -1.75
N ASP A 869 9.23 -8.99 -0.42
CA ASP A 869 8.64 -8.00 0.50
C ASP A 869 9.61 -6.83 0.75
N PRO A 870 9.21 -5.57 0.50
CA PRO A 870 10.10 -4.42 0.69
C PRO A 870 10.72 -4.33 2.09
N ARG A 871 9.97 -4.56 3.17
CA ARG A 871 10.50 -4.45 4.54
C ARG A 871 11.57 -5.50 4.80
N THR A 872 11.30 -6.72 4.36
CA THR A 872 12.24 -7.84 4.48
C THR A 872 13.49 -7.60 3.65
N ILE A 873 13.38 -7.04 2.44
CA ILE A 873 14.55 -6.69 1.61
C ILE A 873 15.44 -5.64 2.28
N HIS A 874 14.85 -4.63 2.93
CA HIS A 874 15.60 -3.66 3.73
C HIS A 874 16.36 -4.34 4.87
N PHE A 875 15.70 -5.28 5.57
CA PHE A 875 16.36 -6.11 6.57
C PHE A 875 17.50 -6.95 5.97
N CYS A 876 17.28 -7.63 4.85
CA CYS A 876 18.27 -8.47 4.19
C CYS A 876 19.52 -7.67 3.79
N HIS A 877 19.34 -6.46 3.27
CA HIS A 877 20.44 -5.54 2.97
C HIS A 877 21.23 -5.21 4.24
N LYS A 878 20.54 -4.82 5.32
CA LYS A 878 21.16 -4.47 6.60
C LYS A 878 21.89 -5.66 7.25
N ALA A 879 21.34 -6.86 7.14
CA ALA A 879 21.95 -8.10 7.61
C ALA A 879 23.12 -8.56 6.73
N GLY A 880 23.37 -7.87 5.60
CA GLY A 880 24.52 -8.12 4.73
C GLY A 880 24.36 -9.33 3.82
N LEU A 881 23.14 -9.74 3.48
CA LEU A 881 22.92 -10.80 2.49
C LEU A 881 23.50 -10.38 1.12
N ASP A 882 23.84 -11.35 0.28
CA ASP A 882 24.38 -11.13 -1.06
C ASP A 882 23.27 -11.00 -2.13
N TYR A 883 22.13 -11.67 -1.90
CA TYR A 883 21.01 -11.64 -2.82
C TYR A 883 19.66 -11.91 -2.14
N VAL A 884 18.58 -11.49 -2.80
CA VAL A 884 17.21 -11.91 -2.51
C VAL A 884 16.63 -12.64 -3.74
N SER A 885 15.72 -13.57 -3.52
CA SER A 885 15.11 -14.37 -4.58
C SER A 885 13.59 -14.46 -4.43
N CYS A 886 12.86 -14.00 -5.44
CA CYS A 886 11.40 -13.91 -5.43
C CYS A 886 10.79 -14.39 -6.75
N SER A 887 9.46 -14.52 -6.81
CA SER A 887 8.77 -14.84 -8.06
C SER A 887 9.06 -13.80 -9.17
N PRO A 888 8.94 -14.17 -10.46
CA PRO A 888 9.31 -13.29 -11.58
C PRO A 888 8.64 -11.91 -11.53
N PHE A 889 7.33 -11.86 -11.26
CA PHE A 889 6.57 -10.60 -11.22
C PHE A 889 6.90 -9.71 -10.00
N ARG A 890 7.57 -10.24 -8.96
CA ARG A 890 8.04 -9.46 -7.81
C ARG A 890 9.45 -8.89 -8.01
N LEU A 891 10.14 -9.25 -9.10
CA LEU A 891 11.49 -8.75 -9.39
C LEU A 891 11.59 -7.21 -9.47
N PRO A 892 10.64 -6.48 -10.10
CA PRO A 892 10.73 -5.01 -10.16
C PRO A 892 10.66 -4.37 -8.78
N ILE A 893 9.80 -4.90 -7.91
CA ILE A 893 9.66 -4.49 -6.51
C ILE A 893 10.95 -4.77 -5.75
N ALA A 894 11.51 -5.96 -5.93
CA ALA A 894 12.72 -6.34 -5.24
C ALA A 894 13.93 -5.49 -5.67
N ARG A 895 14.04 -5.17 -6.97
CA ARG A 895 15.06 -4.27 -7.51
C ARG A 895 14.94 -2.86 -6.92
N LEU A 896 13.74 -2.28 -6.93
CA LEU A 896 13.51 -0.94 -6.40
C LEU A 896 13.76 -0.89 -4.88
N SER A 897 13.23 -1.86 -4.13
CA SER A 897 13.38 -1.95 -2.67
C SER A 897 14.84 -2.12 -2.26
N ALA A 898 15.61 -2.92 -3.00
CA ALA A 898 17.04 -3.09 -2.74
C ALA A 898 17.85 -1.82 -2.99
N ALA A 899 17.46 -1.02 -4.00
CA ALA A 899 18.07 0.27 -4.27
C ALA A 899 17.77 1.27 -3.16
N GLN A 900 16.50 1.35 -2.74
CA GLN A 900 16.06 2.19 -1.62
C GLN A 900 16.78 1.82 -0.32
N ALA A 901 16.87 0.53 0.00
CA ALA A 901 17.57 0.04 1.18
C ALA A 901 19.03 0.53 1.20
N HIS A 902 19.75 0.42 0.08
CA HIS A 902 21.11 0.92 -0.02
C HIS A 902 21.20 2.45 0.17
N LEU A 903 20.35 3.20 -0.52
CA LEU A 903 20.35 4.67 -0.45
C LEU A 903 20.01 5.19 0.96
N MET A 904 19.12 4.53 1.69
CA MET A 904 18.78 4.88 3.08
C MET A 904 19.97 4.65 4.04
N HIS A 905 20.80 3.64 3.78
CA HIS A 905 21.94 3.31 4.64
C HIS A 905 23.19 4.16 4.34
N ASP A 906 23.43 4.53 3.08
CA ASP A 906 24.58 5.34 2.69
C ASP A 906 24.52 6.78 3.24
N ASP A 907 23.34 7.40 3.30
CA ASP A 907 23.17 8.75 3.85
C ASP A 907 23.46 8.84 5.37
N VAL A 908 23.42 7.72 6.09
CA VAL A 908 23.77 7.65 7.52
C VAL A 908 25.28 7.51 7.74
N SER A 909 26.02 7.02 6.73
CA SER A 909 27.47 6.79 6.81
C SER A 909 28.32 7.95 6.29
N ALA A 910 27.71 8.95 5.66
CA ALA A 910 28.43 10.14 5.20
C ALA A 910 28.97 10.94 6.40
N PRO A 911 30.30 11.07 6.58
CA PRO A 911 30.84 11.84 7.67
C PRO A 911 30.45 13.31 7.48
N VAL A 912 29.76 13.87 8.47
CA VAL A 912 29.49 15.31 8.57
C VAL A 912 30.81 16.03 8.34
N LYS A 913 30.98 16.64 7.17
CA LYS A 913 32.12 17.51 6.87
C LYS A 913 32.12 18.61 7.93
N LYS A 914 32.99 18.46 8.94
CA LYS A 914 33.29 19.53 9.91
C LYS A 914 33.71 20.74 9.09
N LYS A 915 32.84 21.74 9.00
CA LYS A 915 33.20 23.08 8.55
C LYS A 915 34.37 23.53 9.43
N THR A 916 35.56 23.59 8.86
CA THR A 916 36.75 24.16 9.47
C THR A 916 36.44 25.60 9.85
N ALA A 917 36.33 25.86 11.15
CA ALA A 917 36.10 27.19 11.68
C ALA A 917 37.30 28.08 11.32
N VAL A 918 37.01 29.14 10.57
CA VAL A 918 37.93 30.26 10.31
C VAL A 918 38.33 30.86 11.66
N LYS A 919 39.60 30.70 12.05
CA LYS A 919 40.19 31.37 13.22
C LYS A 919 40.25 32.88 12.94
N LYS A 920 39.30 33.64 13.49
CA LYS A 920 39.48 35.08 13.75
C LYS A 920 40.36 35.25 14.98
N THR A 921 41.56 35.81 14.79
CA THR A 921 42.41 36.34 15.85
C THR A 921 41.79 37.59 16.45
N SER A 922 41.37 37.56 17.72
CA SER A 922 41.20 38.77 18.53
C SER A 922 42.16 38.74 19.71
N LYS A 923 42.98 39.79 19.77
CA LYS A 923 43.87 40.11 20.89
C LYS A 923 43.02 40.68 22.03
N THR A 924 43.11 40.11 23.22
CA THR A 924 42.95 40.90 24.45
C THR A 924 43.73 40.31 25.62
N LYS A 925 44.44 41.21 26.28
CA LYS A 925 45.37 41.01 27.40
C LYS A 925 44.67 40.45 28.63
N SER A 926 45.30 39.50 29.32
CA SER A 926 45.22 39.45 30.79
C SER A 926 46.59 39.07 31.37
N LYS A 927 47.04 39.93 32.29
CA LYS A 927 48.23 39.76 33.12
C LYS A 927 48.00 38.59 34.07
N LYS A 928 48.95 37.65 34.16
CA LYS A 928 49.24 36.94 35.41
C LYS A 928 50.74 36.67 35.54
N THR A 929 51.23 37.07 36.70
CA THR A 929 52.61 37.21 37.13
C THR A 929 53.18 35.86 37.57
N ALA A 930 54.41 35.60 37.11
CA ALA A 930 55.52 34.91 37.78
C ALA A 930 55.28 33.57 38.53
N LYS A 931 55.95 32.49 38.08
CA LYS A 931 57.28 32.08 38.59
C LYS A 931 57.82 30.84 37.86
N LYS A 932 59.14 30.91 37.61
CA LYS A 932 60.19 29.91 37.30
C LYS A 932 59.80 28.42 37.51
N THR A 933 60.24 27.45 36.71
CA THR A 933 61.60 26.83 36.72
C THR A 933 61.67 25.79 35.55
N ILE A 934 62.47 25.98 34.49
CA ILE A 934 63.77 25.35 34.14
C ILE A 934 63.75 23.84 33.75
N LYS A 935 64.23 23.57 32.50
CA LYS A 935 64.89 22.37 31.91
C LYS A 935 64.08 21.06 31.82
N SER A 936 64.23 20.15 30.85
CA SER A 936 65.12 19.92 29.71
C SER A 936 64.44 18.85 28.83
N ARG A 937 64.31 19.03 27.50
CA ARG A 937 65.21 18.53 26.43
C ARG A 937 65.36 17.00 26.31
N ARG A 938 65.04 16.52 25.10
CA ARG A 938 65.56 15.36 24.34
C ARG A 938 65.02 13.98 24.78
N LYS A 939 64.68 13.07 23.87
CA LYS A 939 65.01 12.92 22.44
C LYS A 939 63.80 12.33 21.71
#